data_AF-A0A0U1M0F3-F1
#
_entry.id   AF-A0A0U1M0F3-F1
#
_cell.length_a   1.000
_cell.length_b   1.000
_cell.length_c   1.000
_cell.angle_alpha   90.00
_cell.angle_beta   90.00
_cell.angle_gamma   90.00
#
_symmetry.space_group_name_H-M   'P 1'
#
loop_
_entity.id
_entity.type
_entity.pdbx_description
1 polymer ?
#
loop_
_entity_poly.entity_id
_entity_poly.type
_entity_poly.pdbx_seq_one_letter_code
_entity_poly.pdbx_strand_id
1 'polypeptide(L)'
;MAESNTRVLFLANSEHGQTNIILALAHELLLRGDIDIHIGSFPVLKKRVDKLLNDNAGLYNSTYTSRIHFHPVRGPSNTDVFVRTGKRGAFHPPGYEGSILGFKSLIEDIWGWNEEEYVDVYQSCLEIIEKVQPSVMVVDFFFLQGRDAAHNAGHTAILMNTTALSHIVLGLQKNAAWAWKYPLPGTGFPYPLPLHLIPWNTMAVLKTAKIYHGSGRRREIREWRIRNKIKGRFPFADGWRPDRMHLSPALKELDWPFDVPDNVVPCGPILLPCASVEKQDPELNEWFKRGPTILVNLGTLYAPDPTVAFKISTGLKMFLDSWSDKTVQILWKLPIHPHDNDDVYVDSVKPLDKETKKDRVRIRAWFEVEPMAMLETGNIVLSVHHGGANSWYEAIQNGVPHIILPAWQDCYENAARAEWLGIGVYANKSAAPNVEAKELAKGITKVMSNRASYVKKAARLEALCRKKEGRVLGAEKIADLAMHPEKIALEVPGVSVDDLRGDFQQVQNSSGRILETTKKDHRPEGKSTSRPLWNRASETLIVALLSNSWFILPTLGYSLLFVPRLRLIALAYILYIKFFSNTHKNASNWFRSDWFRKSWIWRSYTSYFPLTLYRSSILSPQRKYIFGYHPHGVAFRGAMGSLAADGAGFSSLFPGIRNTFLMKDAAFQTPLLREYLLSVGLSGVSRQSCTKILTSGGHDGRGMGQAITITIGGSREYNVSRPGTMEVVVKIRKGFVRVAVETGADLVPVVAFGENDLFDRVNVNDSSVNSIISRIWEGVVRHKVAFATGRFNIFCPHRKPLHVVVGNPIPVKQQKQDIDETYVNELHGQYVTELARLWDDWKEMFELNKSVKFEIVE
;
A
#
# COMPACT_ATOMS: atom_id res chain seq x y z
N MET A 1 -21.28 28.52 -1.64
CA MET A 1 -20.13 27.66 -1.98
C MET A 1 -20.52 26.92 -3.24
N ALA A 2 -19.80 27.10 -4.36
CA ALA A 2 -20.13 26.43 -5.61
C ALA A 2 -20.15 24.91 -5.38
N GLU A 3 -21.21 24.23 -5.82
CA GLU A 3 -21.32 22.76 -5.77
C GLU A 3 -20.07 22.17 -6.42
N SER A 4 -19.19 21.53 -5.64
CA SER A 4 -18.02 20.87 -6.21
C SER A 4 -18.50 19.62 -6.92
N ASN A 5 -18.57 19.64 -8.25
CA ASN A 5 -18.85 18.42 -9.02
C ASN A 5 -17.87 17.31 -8.61
N THR A 6 -18.41 16.14 -8.28
CA THR A 6 -17.63 14.94 -7.96
C THR A 6 -16.90 14.46 -9.21
N ARG A 7 -15.56 14.42 -9.16
CA ARG A 7 -14.70 14.06 -10.31
C ARG A 7 -13.99 12.74 -10.08
N VAL A 8 -14.15 11.82 -11.01
CA VAL A 8 -13.41 10.54 -11.05
C VAL A 8 -12.38 10.60 -12.16
N LEU A 9 -11.11 10.38 -11.83
CA LEU A 9 -10.03 10.27 -12.82
C LEU A 9 -9.57 8.82 -12.97
N PHE A 10 -9.70 8.28 -14.18
CA PHE A 10 -9.09 7.03 -14.60
C PHE A 10 -7.73 7.29 -15.25
N LEU A 11 -6.69 6.59 -14.82
CA LEU A 11 -5.38 6.59 -15.48
C LEU A 11 -5.01 5.17 -15.91
N ALA A 12 -4.73 4.97 -17.20
CA ALA A 12 -4.32 3.66 -17.72
C ALA A 12 -3.50 3.74 -19.00
N ASN A 13 -2.87 2.62 -19.34
CA ASN A 13 -2.36 2.42 -20.69
C ASN A 13 -3.51 2.25 -21.71
N SER A 14 -3.16 2.10 -22.98
CA SER A 14 -4.13 1.99 -24.09
C SER A 14 -4.48 0.57 -24.52
N GLU A 15 -3.87 -0.47 -23.94
CA GLU A 15 -4.11 -1.86 -24.34
C GLU A 15 -5.56 -2.27 -24.10
N HIS A 16 -6.13 -3.03 -25.03
CA HIS A 16 -7.54 -3.44 -24.98
C HIS A 16 -7.87 -4.26 -23.73
N GLY A 17 -6.95 -5.17 -23.35
CA GLY A 17 -7.06 -5.98 -22.13
C GLY A 17 -7.27 -5.15 -20.86
N GLN A 18 -6.64 -3.98 -20.78
CA GLN A 18 -6.66 -3.13 -19.60
C GLN A 18 -7.81 -2.11 -19.65
N THR A 19 -8.02 -1.53 -20.83
CA THR A 19 -8.96 -0.41 -21.01
C THR A 19 -10.43 -0.83 -21.10
N ASN A 20 -10.75 -2.08 -21.47
CA ASN A 20 -12.14 -2.57 -21.49
C ASN A 20 -12.83 -2.36 -20.13
N ILE A 21 -12.11 -2.61 -19.04
CA ILE A 21 -12.63 -2.49 -17.68
C ILE A 21 -12.92 -1.03 -17.34
N ILE A 22 -12.01 -0.12 -17.69
CA ILE A 22 -12.17 1.31 -17.44
C ILE A 22 -13.32 1.88 -18.26
N LEU A 23 -13.43 1.49 -19.52
CA LEU A 23 -14.51 1.90 -20.40
C LEU A 23 -15.87 1.37 -19.91
N ALA A 24 -15.93 0.13 -19.40
CA ALA A 24 -17.13 -0.44 -18.81
C ALA A 24 -17.57 0.31 -17.53
N LEU A 25 -16.62 0.68 -16.68
CA LEU A 25 -16.91 1.46 -15.46
C LEU A 25 -17.31 2.90 -15.79
N ALA A 26 -16.66 3.52 -16.77
CA ALA A 26 -17.02 4.86 -17.25
C ALA A 26 -18.45 4.87 -17.82
N HIS A 27 -18.85 3.84 -18.56
CA HIS A 27 -20.24 3.69 -19.02
C HIS A 27 -21.24 3.70 -17.86
N GLU A 28 -21.02 2.87 -16.83
CA GLU A 28 -21.94 2.79 -15.68
C GLU A 28 -21.98 4.09 -14.85
N LEU A 29 -20.83 4.76 -14.68
CA LEU A 29 -20.78 6.08 -14.05
C LEU A 29 -21.51 7.15 -14.89
N LEU A 30 -21.48 7.05 -16.23
CA LEU A 30 -22.23 7.95 -17.10
C LEU A 30 -23.73 7.78 -16.95
N LEU A 31 -24.21 6.54 -16.84
CA LEU A 31 -25.62 6.21 -16.63
C LEU A 31 -26.15 6.78 -15.32
N ARG A 32 -25.33 6.81 -14.25
CA ARG A 32 -25.72 7.42 -12.96
C ARG A 32 -26.05 8.91 -13.07
N GLY A 33 -25.30 9.64 -13.90
CA GLY A 33 -25.59 11.05 -14.20
C GLY A 33 -25.05 12.10 -13.22
N ASP A 34 -24.40 11.69 -12.13
CA ASP A 34 -24.02 12.56 -11.00
C ASP A 34 -22.50 12.75 -10.82
N ILE A 35 -21.69 12.23 -11.76
CA ILE A 35 -20.22 12.23 -11.69
C ILE A 35 -19.63 12.73 -13.01
N ASP A 36 -18.60 13.58 -12.88
CA ASP A 36 -17.72 14.00 -13.98
C ASP A 36 -16.59 12.98 -14.12
N ILE A 37 -16.42 12.44 -15.33
CA ILE A 37 -15.54 11.32 -15.64
C ILE A 37 -14.38 11.83 -16.49
N HIS A 38 -13.18 11.63 -15.99
CA HIS A 38 -11.94 12.00 -16.65
C HIS A 38 -11.15 10.73 -16.98
N ILE A 39 -10.71 10.57 -18.22
CA ILE A 39 -9.90 9.44 -18.68
C ILE A 39 -8.56 9.98 -19.18
N GLY A 40 -7.50 9.73 -18.43
CA GLY A 40 -6.12 9.96 -18.85
C GLY A 40 -5.50 8.69 -19.44
N SER A 41 -5.23 8.70 -20.75
CA SER A 41 -4.63 7.57 -21.48
C SER A 41 -3.98 8.05 -22.78
N PHE A 42 -3.22 7.17 -23.43
CA PHE A 42 -2.60 7.45 -24.74
C PHE A 42 -3.64 7.73 -25.83
N PRO A 43 -3.33 8.61 -26.81
CA PRO A 43 -4.29 9.11 -27.82
C PRO A 43 -5.05 8.03 -28.60
N VAL A 44 -4.44 6.87 -28.83
CA VAL A 44 -5.06 5.75 -29.56
C VAL A 44 -6.35 5.25 -28.90
N LEU A 45 -6.53 5.44 -27.58
CA LEU A 45 -7.75 5.03 -26.88
C LEU A 45 -8.96 5.90 -27.24
N LYS A 46 -8.77 7.14 -27.71
CA LYS A 46 -9.87 8.11 -27.94
C LYS A 46 -10.94 7.57 -28.88
N LYS A 47 -10.54 6.91 -29.97
CA LYS A 47 -11.48 6.31 -30.94
C LYS A 47 -12.43 5.29 -30.29
N ARG A 48 -11.94 4.56 -29.28
CA ARG A 48 -12.73 3.55 -28.57
C ARG A 48 -13.67 4.16 -27.54
N VAL A 49 -13.27 5.26 -26.91
CA VAL A 49 -14.18 6.08 -26.09
C VAL A 49 -15.32 6.59 -26.97
N ASP A 50 -15.01 7.13 -28.14
CA ASP A 50 -16.02 7.67 -29.07
C ASP A 50 -16.97 6.58 -29.59
N LYS A 51 -16.45 5.40 -29.94
CA LYS A 51 -17.29 4.25 -30.32
C LYS A 51 -18.25 3.86 -29.20
N LEU A 52 -17.74 3.67 -27.97
CA LEU A 52 -18.57 3.34 -26.80
C LEU A 52 -19.70 4.36 -26.60
N LEU A 53 -19.38 5.65 -26.71
CA LEU A 53 -20.35 6.73 -26.54
C LEU A 53 -21.40 6.71 -27.65
N ASN A 54 -20.99 6.54 -28.91
CA ASN A 54 -21.90 6.51 -30.06
C ASN A 54 -22.84 5.30 -30.03
N ASP A 55 -22.30 4.11 -29.70
CA ASP A 55 -23.08 2.88 -29.69
C ASP A 55 -24.19 2.90 -28.63
N ASN A 56 -23.95 3.63 -27.54
CA ASN A 56 -24.81 3.69 -26.35
C ASN A 56 -25.45 5.08 -26.13
N ALA A 57 -25.37 6.00 -27.10
CA ALA A 57 -25.80 7.39 -26.93
C ALA A 57 -27.24 7.53 -26.43
N GLY A 58 -28.13 6.63 -26.87
CA GLY A 58 -29.54 6.61 -26.47
C GLY A 58 -29.80 6.20 -25.02
N LEU A 59 -28.80 5.68 -24.29
CA LEU A 59 -28.91 5.30 -22.89
C LEU A 59 -28.51 6.43 -21.93
N TYR A 60 -27.75 7.41 -22.41
CA TYR A 60 -27.22 8.47 -21.55
C TYR A 60 -28.16 9.67 -21.47
N ASN A 61 -28.10 10.41 -20.36
CA ASN A 61 -28.82 11.68 -20.23
C ASN A 61 -28.26 12.73 -21.19
N SER A 62 -29.04 13.76 -21.56
CA SER A 62 -28.63 14.78 -22.54
C SER A 62 -27.34 15.54 -22.20
N THR A 63 -26.92 15.52 -20.93
CA THR A 63 -25.72 16.19 -20.41
C THR A 63 -24.45 15.33 -20.42
N TYR A 64 -24.50 14.07 -20.90
CA TYR A 64 -23.37 13.15 -20.77
C TYR A 64 -22.09 13.66 -21.45
N THR A 65 -22.24 14.39 -22.56
CA THR A 65 -21.13 14.95 -23.35
C THR A 65 -20.34 16.01 -22.59
N SER A 66 -20.97 16.74 -21.66
CA SER A 66 -20.29 17.72 -20.82
C SER A 66 -19.62 17.09 -19.60
N ARG A 67 -19.87 15.81 -19.31
CA ARG A 67 -19.37 15.10 -18.11
C ARG A 67 -18.24 14.11 -18.42
N ILE A 68 -18.00 13.75 -19.67
CA ILE A 68 -16.89 12.87 -20.04
C ILE A 68 -15.75 13.65 -20.71
N HIS A 69 -14.55 13.49 -20.17
CA HIS A 69 -13.36 14.22 -20.61
C HIS A 69 -12.19 13.28 -20.86
N PHE A 70 -11.63 13.33 -22.06
CA PHE A 70 -10.42 12.58 -22.41
C PHE A 70 -9.19 13.48 -22.33
N HIS A 71 -8.15 13.01 -21.63
CA HIS A 71 -6.89 13.71 -21.45
C HIS A 71 -5.76 12.88 -22.09
N PRO A 72 -5.17 13.32 -23.21
CA PRO A 72 -4.13 12.56 -23.88
C PRO A 72 -2.85 12.55 -23.04
N VAL A 73 -2.35 11.36 -22.74
CA VAL A 73 -1.04 11.15 -22.11
C VAL A 73 0.06 11.19 -23.17
N ARG A 74 1.15 11.89 -22.87
CA ARG A 74 2.34 11.97 -23.74
C ARG A 74 3.23 10.73 -23.64
N GLY A 75 4.13 10.56 -24.61
CA GLY A 75 5.08 9.46 -24.65
C GLY A 75 4.50 8.16 -25.22
N PRO A 76 5.32 7.09 -25.28
CA PRO A 76 4.93 5.82 -25.87
C PRO A 76 4.08 4.98 -24.91
N SER A 77 3.06 4.34 -25.47
CA SER A 77 2.28 3.32 -24.76
C SER A 77 3.08 2.05 -24.51
N ASN A 78 2.54 1.17 -23.69
CA ASN A 78 3.15 -0.12 -23.40
C ASN A 78 3.26 -1.00 -24.67
N THR A 79 2.27 -0.93 -25.56
CA THR A 79 2.33 -1.56 -26.89
C THR A 79 3.46 -0.97 -27.75
N ASP A 80 3.59 0.36 -27.80
CA ASP A 80 4.64 1.02 -28.60
C ASP A 80 6.03 0.61 -28.15
N VAL A 81 6.20 0.47 -26.83
CA VAL A 81 7.44 -0.01 -26.21
C VAL A 81 7.68 -1.49 -26.52
N PHE A 82 6.66 -2.33 -26.39
CA PHE A 82 6.78 -3.77 -26.63
C PHE A 82 7.14 -4.09 -28.09
N VAL A 83 6.54 -3.39 -29.06
CA VAL A 83 6.81 -3.59 -30.50
C VAL A 83 8.28 -3.37 -30.84
N ARG A 84 9.01 -2.49 -30.12
CA ARG A 84 10.45 -2.25 -30.32
C ARG A 84 11.32 -3.48 -30.04
N THR A 85 10.80 -4.46 -29.29
CA THR A 85 11.51 -5.71 -29.03
C THR A 85 11.57 -6.65 -30.24
N GLY A 86 10.74 -6.40 -31.26
CA GLY A 86 10.58 -7.28 -32.43
C GLY A 86 9.90 -8.62 -32.12
N LYS A 87 9.42 -8.83 -30.89
CA LYS A 87 8.72 -10.06 -30.49
C LYS A 87 7.26 -10.03 -30.92
N ARG A 88 6.73 -11.17 -31.38
CA ARG A 88 5.31 -11.34 -31.71
C ARG A 88 4.37 -11.29 -30.50
N GLY A 89 4.91 -11.56 -29.32
CA GLY A 89 4.19 -11.63 -28.05
C GLY A 89 5.10 -12.12 -26.94
N ALA A 90 4.65 -12.03 -25.69
CA ALA A 90 5.39 -12.50 -24.51
C ALA A 90 5.30 -14.03 -24.34
N PHE A 91 5.38 -14.78 -25.45
CA PHE A 91 5.17 -16.22 -25.47
C PHE A 91 6.27 -16.94 -24.71
N HIS A 92 5.88 -17.90 -23.89
CA HIS A 92 6.82 -18.76 -23.16
C HIS A 92 6.18 -20.14 -22.90
N PRO A 93 6.96 -21.23 -22.80
CA PRO A 93 6.42 -22.53 -22.42
C PRO A 93 5.87 -22.52 -20.98
N PRO A 94 4.98 -23.46 -20.62
CA PRO A 94 4.56 -23.65 -19.23
C PRO A 94 5.66 -24.35 -18.41
N GLY A 95 5.35 -24.68 -17.16
CA GLY A 95 6.24 -25.34 -16.22
C GLY A 95 7.15 -24.38 -15.46
N TYR A 96 8.04 -24.94 -14.63
CA TYR A 96 8.98 -24.16 -13.81
C TYR A 96 9.90 -23.27 -14.68
N GLU A 97 10.63 -23.86 -15.62
CA GLU A 97 11.57 -23.13 -16.48
C GLU A 97 10.87 -22.12 -17.37
N GLY A 98 9.74 -22.52 -17.95
CA GLY A 98 8.94 -21.66 -18.80
C GLY A 98 8.36 -20.45 -18.06
N SER A 99 7.83 -20.65 -16.84
CA SER A 99 7.34 -19.53 -16.01
C SER A 99 8.44 -18.51 -15.69
N ILE A 100 9.68 -18.96 -15.49
CA ILE A 100 10.83 -18.08 -15.26
C ILE A 100 11.11 -17.21 -16.48
N LEU A 101 11.09 -17.79 -17.69
CA LEU A 101 11.25 -17.05 -18.94
C LEU A 101 10.13 -16.02 -19.13
N GLY A 102 8.88 -16.43 -18.86
CA GLY A 102 7.75 -15.53 -18.88
C GLY A 102 7.93 -14.33 -17.96
N PHE A 103 8.30 -14.58 -16.69
CA PHE A 103 8.47 -13.50 -15.70
C PHE A 103 9.63 -12.57 -16.06
N LYS A 104 10.69 -13.11 -16.67
CA LYS A 104 11.79 -12.30 -17.20
C LYS A 104 11.31 -11.39 -18.33
N SER A 105 10.55 -11.92 -19.29
CA SER A 105 9.93 -11.15 -20.38
C SER A 105 8.99 -10.05 -19.85
N LEU A 106 8.17 -10.35 -18.84
CA LEU A 106 7.31 -9.36 -18.18
C LEU A 106 8.10 -8.15 -17.63
N ILE A 107 9.32 -8.37 -17.14
CA ILE A 107 10.14 -7.32 -16.52
C ILE A 107 10.97 -6.57 -17.57
N GLU A 108 11.51 -7.28 -18.55
CA GLU A 108 12.46 -6.72 -19.52
C GLU A 108 11.75 -6.11 -20.74
N ASP A 109 10.69 -6.75 -21.24
CA ASP A 109 10.03 -6.34 -22.48
C ASP A 109 8.89 -5.35 -22.22
N ILE A 110 8.10 -5.57 -21.16
CA ILE A 110 6.96 -4.70 -20.85
C ILE A 110 7.42 -3.39 -20.20
N TRP A 111 8.49 -3.40 -19.40
CA TRP A 111 9.04 -2.17 -18.84
C TRP A 111 10.06 -1.49 -19.75
N GLY A 112 9.86 -1.56 -21.07
CA GLY A 112 10.84 -1.14 -22.08
C GLY A 112 11.02 0.38 -22.30
N TRP A 113 10.39 1.27 -21.51
CA TRP A 113 10.60 2.73 -21.60
C TRP A 113 12.04 3.14 -21.27
N ASN A 114 12.61 4.12 -21.96
CA ASN A 114 13.84 4.77 -21.48
C ASN A 114 13.52 5.81 -20.36
N GLU A 115 14.56 6.46 -19.81
CA GLU A 115 14.39 7.44 -18.73
C GLU A 115 13.53 8.63 -19.15
N GLU A 116 13.79 9.23 -20.31
CA GLU A 116 13.06 10.39 -20.83
C GLU A 116 11.58 10.06 -21.05
N GLU A 117 11.31 8.90 -21.66
CA GLU A 117 9.95 8.42 -21.90
C GLU A 117 9.19 8.14 -20.60
N TYR A 118 9.82 7.47 -19.62
CA TYR A 118 9.19 7.19 -18.33
C TYR A 118 8.83 8.50 -17.60
N VAL A 119 9.75 9.47 -17.62
CA VAL A 119 9.57 10.77 -16.95
C VAL A 119 8.51 11.62 -17.66
N ASP A 120 8.48 11.66 -18.99
CA ASP A 120 7.47 12.44 -19.73
C ASP A 120 6.05 11.88 -19.51
N VAL A 121 5.87 10.57 -19.56
CA VAL A 121 4.59 9.92 -19.23
C VAL A 121 4.17 10.23 -17.79
N TYR A 122 5.12 10.16 -16.84
CA TYR A 122 4.88 10.52 -15.43
C TYR A 122 4.46 11.99 -15.26
N GLN A 123 5.16 12.93 -15.90
CA GLN A 123 4.84 14.36 -15.81
C GLN A 123 3.51 14.67 -16.47
N SER A 124 3.22 14.07 -17.62
CA SER A 124 1.93 14.20 -18.30
C SER A 124 0.78 13.74 -17.38
N CYS A 125 0.95 12.63 -16.66
CA CYS A 125 -0.03 12.19 -15.66
C CYS A 125 -0.15 13.18 -14.49
N LEU A 126 0.95 13.75 -14.00
CA LEU A 126 0.96 14.71 -12.91
C LEU A 126 0.19 16.00 -13.29
N GLU A 127 0.46 16.54 -14.47
CA GLU A 127 -0.26 17.70 -15.03
C GLU A 127 -1.76 17.44 -15.17
N ILE A 128 -2.16 16.24 -15.60
CA ILE A 128 -3.57 15.85 -15.67
C ILE A 128 -4.20 15.84 -14.27
N ILE A 129 -3.53 15.25 -13.28
CA ILE A 129 -4.04 15.21 -11.89
C ILE A 129 -4.19 16.62 -11.33
N GLU A 130 -3.18 17.47 -11.53
CA GLU A 130 -3.19 18.86 -11.07
C GLU A 130 -4.31 19.68 -11.72
N LYS A 131 -4.55 19.48 -13.03
CA LYS A 131 -5.62 20.15 -13.76
C LYS A 131 -7.01 19.67 -13.35
N VAL A 132 -7.19 18.37 -13.15
CA VAL A 132 -8.50 17.78 -12.86
C VAL A 132 -8.92 17.99 -11.41
N GLN A 133 -7.98 17.95 -10.45
CA GLN A 133 -8.26 17.92 -9.01
C GLN A 133 -9.34 16.87 -8.66
N PRO A 134 -9.06 15.57 -8.89
CA PRO A 134 -10.08 14.53 -8.76
C PRO A 134 -10.45 14.24 -7.30
N SER A 135 -11.74 13.96 -7.05
CA SER A 135 -12.25 13.48 -5.76
C SER A 135 -11.72 12.07 -5.46
N VAL A 136 -11.67 11.21 -6.49
CA VAL A 136 -11.09 9.87 -6.43
C VAL A 136 -10.36 9.54 -7.72
N MET A 137 -9.33 8.70 -7.62
CA MET A 137 -8.59 8.21 -8.77
C MET A 137 -8.61 6.69 -8.84
N VAL A 138 -8.77 6.18 -10.05
CA VAL A 138 -8.68 4.76 -10.36
C VAL A 138 -7.53 4.58 -11.32
N VAL A 139 -6.52 3.81 -10.93
CA VAL A 139 -5.31 3.64 -11.73
C VAL A 139 -5.12 2.18 -12.05
N ASP A 140 -4.90 1.88 -13.33
CA ASP A 140 -4.53 0.54 -13.79
C ASP A 140 -3.24 0.06 -13.10
N PHE A 141 -3.25 -1.20 -12.65
CA PHE A 141 -2.14 -1.83 -11.95
C PHE A 141 -0.84 -1.81 -12.77
N PHE A 142 -0.93 -2.02 -14.09
CA PHE A 142 0.23 -2.08 -14.99
C PHE A 142 0.72 -0.70 -15.44
N PHE A 143 -0.02 0.37 -15.18
CA PHE A 143 0.39 1.73 -15.54
C PHE A 143 1.27 2.38 -14.47
N LEU A 144 2.54 1.98 -14.42
CA LEU A 144 3.50 2.34 -13.37
C LEU A 144 3.64 3.86 -13.18
N GLN A 145 3.72 4.61 -14.28
CA GLN A 145 3.91 6.04 -14.31
C GLN A 145 2.70 6.78 -13.73
N GLY A 146 1.48 6.37 -14.09
CA GLY A 146 0.24 6.89 -13.50
C GLY A 146 0.16 6.62 -12.00
N ARG A 147 0.64 5.46 -11.54
CA ARG A 147 0.70 5.11 -10.10
C ARG A 147 1.72 5.96 -9.35
N ASP A 148 2.88 6.22 -9.96
CA ASP A 148 3.89 7.13 -9.42
C ASP A 148 3.34 8.57 -9.35
N ALA A 149 2.69 9.06 -10.42
CA ALA A 149 2.10 10.40 -10.48
C ALA A 149 1.04 10.57 -9.40
N ALA A 150 0.11 9.61 -9.28
CA ALA A 150 -0.89 9.59 -8.22
C ALA A 150 -0.31 9.70 -6.81
N HIS A 151 0.74 8.92 -6.53
CA HIS A 151 1.40 8.95 -5.23
C HIS A 151 2.13 10.26 -4.95
N ASN A 152 2.77 10.84 -5.97
CA ASN A 152 3.55 12.06 -5.81
C ASN A 152 2.64 13.30 -5.70
N ALA A 153 1.49 13.31 -6.39
CA ALA A 153 0.41 14.29 -6.23
C ALA A 153 -0.30 14.22 -4.87
N GLY A 154 -0.04 13.19 -4.05
CA GLY A 154 -0.59 13.09 -2.69
C GLY A 154 -1.94 12.38 -2.60
N HIS A 155 -2.37 11.68 -3.64
CA HIS A 155 -3.62 10.92 -3.64
C HIS A 155 -3.42 9.43 -3.32
N THR A 156 -4.42 8.83 -2.68
CA THR A 156 -4.55 7.37 -2.52
C THR A 156 -5.46 6.84 -3.63
N ALA A 157 -4.87 6.33 -4.71
CA ALA A 157 -5.62 5.77 -5.81
C ALA A 157 -6.18 4.36 -5.50
N ILE A 158 -7.40 4.11 -5.99
CA ILE A 158 -7.95 2.77 -6.16
C ILE A 158 -7.12 2.06 -7.21
N LEU A 159 -6.63 0.85 -6.90
CA LEU A 159 -5.90 0.04 -7.87
C LEU A 159 -6.88 -0.85 -8.63
N MET A 160 -6.91 -0.67 -9.95
CA MET A 160 -7.68 -1.51 -10.84
C MET A 160 -6.79 -2.64 -11.37
N ASN A 161 -7.12 -3.87 -11.02
CA ASN A 161 -6.49 -5.05 -11.61
C ASN A 161 -7.26 -5.46 -12.87
N THR A 162 -6.56 -6.07 -13.80
CA THR A 162 -7.12 -6.51 -15.10
C THR A 162 -7.20 -8.04 -15.21
N THR A 163 -6.74 -8.73 -14.18
CA THR A 163 -6.57 -10.20 -14.14
C THR A 163 -7.24 -10.81 -12.88
N ALA A 164 -7.11 -12.12 -12.73
CA ALA A 164 -7.68 -12.92 -11.65
C ALA A 164 -7.15 -12.57 -10.25
N LEU A 165 -7.84 -13.02 -9.19
CA LEU A 165 -7.48 -12.76 -7.80
C LEU A 165 -6.10 -13.30 -7.42
N SER A 166 -5.64 -14.36 -8.07
CA SER A 166 -4.29 -14.93 -7.88
C SER A 166 -3.18 -13.89 -8.00
N HIS A 167 -3.35 -12.86 -8.83
CA HIS A 167 -2.34 -11.82 -9.02
C HIS A 167 -2.31 -10.79 -7.88
N ILE A 168 -3.32 -10.81 -7.01
CA ILE A 168 -3.49 -9.88 -5.88
C ILE A 168 -3.18 -10.61 -4.57
N VAL A 169 -3.81 -11.77 -4.33
CA VAL A 169 -3.88 -12.39 -3.00
C VAL A 169 -3.04 -13.65 -2.83
N LEU A 170 -2.36 -14.16 -3.86
CA LEU A 170 -1.57 -15.40 -3.76
C LEU A 170 -0.51 -15.32 -2.63
N GLY A 171 0.23 -14.22 -2.56
CA GLY A 171 1.24 -14.01 -1.52
C GLY A 171 0.69 -13.84 -0.10
N LEU A 172 -0.62 -13.64 0.05
CA LEU A 172 -1.30 -13.41 1.34
C LEU A 172 -1.84 -14.69 1.97
N GLN A 173 -1.82 -15.80 1.24
CA GLN A 173 -2.44 -17.03 1.71
C GLN A 173 -1.70 -17.58 2.93
N LYS A 174 -2.47 -17.92 3.96
CA LYS A 174 -1.96 -18.40 5.26
C LYS A 174 -1.15 -19.69 5.11
N ASN A 175 -0.28 -19.97 6.08
CA ASN A 175 0.52 -21.21 6.15
C ASN A 175 1.34 -21.49 4.88
N ALA A 176 1.81 -20.43 4.22
CA ALA A 176 2.56 -20.49 2.96
C ALA A 176 1.85 -21.31 1.87
N ALA A 177 0.51 -21.25 1.79
CA ALA A 177 -0.27 -22.00 0.81
C ALA A 177 0.08 -21.68 -0.66
N TRP A 178 0.71 -20.53 -0.92
CA TRP A 178 1.31 -20.21 -2.22
C TRP A 178 2.38 -21.22 -2.67
N ALA A 179 3.01 -21.96 -1.75
CA ALA A 179 4.05 -22.93 -2.06
C ALA A 179 3.47 -24.29 -2.48
N TRP A 180 2.51 -24.79 -1.70
CA TRP A 180 2.07 -26.19 -1.76
C TRP A 180 0.61 -26.38 -2.20
N LYS A 181 -0.24 -25.34 -2.13
CA LYS A 181 -1.68 -25.45 -2.39
C LYS A 181 -2.10 -24.87 -3.73
N TYR A 182 -1.61 -23.68 -4.05
CA TYR A 182 -2.01 -22.93 -5.24
C TYR A 182 -0.87 -22.89 -6.27
N PRO A 183 -1.16 -23.13 -7.56
CA PRO A 183 -0.17 -23.03 -8.62
C PRO A 183 0.23 -21.56 -8.85
N LEU A 184 1.51 -21.31 -9.12
CA LEU A 184 2.00 -19.99 -9.52
C LEU A 184 1.49 -19.66 -10.94
N PRO A 185 0.97 -18.45 -11.19
CA PRO A 185 0.64 -17.98 -12.53
C PRO A 185 1.81 -18.15 -13.51
N GLY A 186 1.51 -18.57 -14.74
CA GLY A 186 2.52 -18.84 -15.77
C GLY A 186 3.08 -20.27 -15.77
N THR A 187 2.88 -21.07 -14.71
CA THR A 187 3.36 -22.48 -14.70
C THR A 187 2.46 -23.44 -15.46
N GLY A 188 1.17 -23.13 -15.61
CA GLY A 188 0.19 -24.08 -16.17
C GLY A 188 0.01 -25.35 -15.35
N PHE A 189 0.46 -25.36 -14.09
CA PHE A 189 0.22 -26.48 -13.18
C PHE A 189 -1.27 -26.58 -12.82
N PRO A 190 -1.79 -27.81 -12.65
CA PRO A 190 -3.19 -28.01 -12.32
C PRO A 190 -3.48 -27.66 -10.85
N TYR A 191 -4.76 -27.47 -10.55
CA TYR A 191 -5.29 -27.35 -9.20
C TYR A 191 -6.31 -28.47 -8.91
N PRO A 192 -6.27 -29.15 -7.75
CA PRO A 192 -5.26 -29.05 -6.69
C PRO A 192 -3.85 -29.42 -7.15
N LEU A 193 -2.84 -28.81 -6.53
CA LEU A 193 -1.44 -29.02 -6.92
C LEU A 193 -0.99 -30.46 -6.56
N PRO A 194 -0.56 -31.28 -7.54
CA PRO A 194 -0.05 -32.62 -7.27
C PRO A 194 1.23 -32.58 -6.42
N LEU A 195 1.39 -33.57 -5.53
CA LEU A 195 2.53 -33.61 -4.59
C LEU A 195 3.90 -33.50 -5.28
N HIS A 196 4.06 -34.14 -6.44
CA HIS A 196 5.31 -34.11 -7.21
C HIS A 196 5.61 -32.74 -7.85
N LEU A 197 4.62 -31.84 -7.96
CA LEU A 197 4.78 -30.48 -8.49
C LEU A 197 4.99 -29.43 -7.39
N ILE A 198 4.76 -29.76 -6.12
CA ILE A 198 4.98 -28.83 -4.99
C ILE A 198 6.41 -28.27 -4.96
N PRO A 199 7.49 -29.08 -5.09
CA PRO A 199 8.84 -28.55 -5.10
C PRO A 199 9.07 -27.57 -6.27
N TRP A 200 8.60 -27.93 -7.46
CA TRP A 200 8.73 -27.10 -8.67
C TRP A 200 7.96 -25.80 -8.59
N ASN A 201 6.74 -25.83 -8.04
CA ASN A 201 5.92 -24.64 -7.81
C ASN A 201 6.59 -23.70 -6.79
N THR A 202 7.04 -24.26 -5.66
CA THR A 202 7.75 -23.50 -4.62
C THR A 202 9.02 -22.85 -5.19
N MET A 203 9.79 -23.61 -5.96
CA MET A 203 10.97 -23.09 -6.65
C MET A 203 10.60 -22.00 -7.65
N ALA A 204 9.51 -22.15 -8.41
CA ALA A 204 9.05 -21.15 -9.37
C ALA A 204 8.78 -19.81 -8.65
N VAL A 205 8.03 -19.85 -7.55
CA VAL A 205 7.70 -18.65 -6.76
C VAL A 205 8.97 -17.97 -6.24
N LEU A 206 9.86 -18.74 -5.60
CA LEU A 206 11.10 -18.20 -5.03
C LEU A 206 12.03 -17.63 -6.11
N LYS A 207 12.13 -18.31 -7.26
CA LYS A 207 12.99 -17.86 -8.37
C LYS A 207 12.42 -16.62 -9.04
N THR A 208 11.11 -16.54 -9.27
CA THR A 208 10.44 -15.33 -9.76
C THR A 208 10.64 -14.16 -8.81
N ALA A 209 10.46 -14.38 -7.50
CA ALA A 209 10.75 -13.34 -6.50
C ALA A 209 12.22 -12.89 -6.57
N LYS A 210 13.17 -13.83 -6.69
CA LYS A 210 14.59 -13.51 -6.84
C LYS A 210 14.89 -12.71 -8.11
N ILE A 211 14.28 -13.06 -9.24
CA ILE A 211 14.42 -12.34 -10.52
C ILE A 211 13.89 -10.92 -10.40
N TYR A 212 12.72 -10.74 -9.80
CA TYR A 212 12.16 -9.42 -9.56
C TYR A 212 13.05 -8.55 -8.64
N HIS A 213 13.65 -9.14 -7.61
CA HIS A 213 14.57 -8.42 -6.71
C HIS A 213 15.96 -8.18 -7.31
N GLY A 214 16.43 -9.05 -8.20
CA GLY A 214 17.72 -8.94 -8.89
C GLY A 214 17.67 -8.27 -10.26
N SER A 215 16.51 -7.82 -10.73
CA SER A 215 16.35 -7.25 -12.07
C SER A 215 17.15 -5.95 -12.24
N GLY A 216 18.02 -5.93 -13.25
CA GLY A 216 18.73 -4.72 -13.69
C GLY A 216 17.76 -3.65 -14.17
N ARG A 217 16.71 -4.05 -14.89
CA ARG A 217 15.69 -3.12 -15.39
C ARG A 217 14.93 -2.39 -14.28
N ARG A 218 14.54 -3.11 -13.23
CA ARG A 218 13.94 -2.51 -12.04
C ARG A 218 14.89 -1.53 -11.36
N ARG A 219 16.19 -1.86 -11.31
CA ARG A 219 17.22 -0.99 -10.74
C ARG A 219 17.37 0.30 -11.54
N GLU A 220 17.41 0.21 -12.87
CA GLU A 220 17.45 1.37 -13.77
C GLU A 220 16.26 2.32 -13.53
N ILE A 221 15.03 1.80 -13.58
CA ILE A 221 13.83 2.62 -13.34
C ILE A 221 13.87 3.24 -11.93
N ARG A 222 14.35 2.50 -10.93
CA ARG A 222 14.52 3.04 -9.58
C ARG A 222 15.53 4.19 -9.56
N GLU A 223 16.63 4.10 -10.31
CA GLU A 223 17.62 5.17 -10.44
C GLU A 223 17.04 6.40 -11.16
N TRP A 224 16.27 6.21 -12.23
CA TRP A 224 15.54 7.28 -12.93
C TRP A 224 14.60 8.01 -11.96
N ARG A 225 13.84 7.26 -11.16
CA ARG A 225 12.95 7.80 -10.14
C ARG A 225 13.72 8.60 -9.09
N ILE A 226 14.88 8.13 -8.64
CA ILE A 226 15.73 8.85 -7.67
C ILE A 226 16.25 10.16 -8.28
N ARG A 227 16.79 10.13 -9.51
CA ARG A 227 17.30 11.31 -10.21
C ARG A 227 16.22 12.37 -10.41
N ASN A 228 15.03 11.94 -10.78
CA ASN A 228 13.88 12.81 -11.04
C ASN A 228 13.01 13.07 -9.80
N LYS A 229 13.51 12.74 -8.59
CA LYS A 229 12.83 12.99 -7.30
C LYS A 229 11.43 12.36 -7.21
N ILE A 230 11.14 11.32 -7.99
CA ILE A 230 9.89 10.54 -7.93
C ILE A 230 9.94 9.66 -6.68
N LYS A 231 9.09 9.98 -5.70
CA LYS A 231 9.06 9.30 -4.40
C LYS A 231 8.10 8.11 -4.43
N GLY A 232 8.23 7.23 -3.44
CA GLY A 232 7.33 6.10 -3.23
C GLY A 232 7.98 4.73 -3.51
N ARG A 233 7.27 3.67 -3.09
CA ARG A 233 7.67 2.29 -3.43
C ARG A 233 7.60 2.07 -4.94
N PHE A 234 8.38 1.13 -5.45
CA PHE A 234 8.30 0.76 -6.86
C PHE A 234 6.87 0.26 -7.17
N PRO A 235 6.15 0.80 -8.16
CA PRO A 235 4.73 0.52 -8.32
C PRO A 235 4.41 -0.97 -8.46
N PHE A 236 5.26 -1.77 -9.11
CA PHE A 236 5.03 -3.20 -9.27
C PHE A 236 5.31 -4.06 -8.01
N ALA A 237 5.95 -3.50 -6.97
CA ALA A 237 6.43 -4.29 -5.83
C ALA A 237 5.34 -4.89 -4.94
N ASP A 238 4.15 -4.30 -4.98
CA ASP A 238 3.08 -4.60 -4.05
C ASP A 238 1.82 -4.97 -4.85
N GLY A 239 1.63 -6.27 -5.11
CA GLY A 239 0.43 -6.82 -5.77
C GLY A 239 -0.85 -6.58 -4.95
N TRP A 240 -0.72 -6.50 -3.62
CA TRP A 240 -1.74 -6.04 -2.69
C TRP A 240 -1.16 -5.03 -1.70
N ARG A 241 -2.02 -4.15 -1.20
CA ARG A 241 -1.71 -3.08 -0.25
C ARG A 241 -2.85 -2.95 0.76
N PRO A 242 -2.60 -2.97 2.08
CA PRO A 242 -3.65 -2.82 3.09
C PRO A 242 -4.24 -1.41 3.15
N ASP A 243 -3.57 -0.41 2.54
CA ASP A 243 -3.96 1.01 2.56
C ASP A 243 -4.64 1.49 1.28
N ARG A 244 -5.03 0.57 0.39
CA ARG A 244 -5.70 0.91 -0.87
C ARG A 244 -6.85 -0.05 -1.12
N MET A 245 -7.91 0.46 -1.73
CA MET A 245 -8.93 -0.38 -2.33
C MET A 245 -8.40 -0.98 -3.64
N HIS A 246 -8.63 -2.28 -3.83
CA HIS A 246 -8.31 -3.00 -5.06
C HIS A 246 -9.60 -3.47 -5.70
N LEU A 247 -9.82 -3.13 -6.96
CA LEU A 247 -10.93 -3.63 -7.74
C LEU A 247 -10.42 -4.68 -8.71
N SER A 248 -11.07 -5.84 -8.76
CA SER A 248 -10.73 -6.92 -9.67
C SER A 248 -11.94 -7.31 -10.51
N PRO A 249 -11.75 -7.60 -11.82
CA PRO A 249 -12.79 -8.15 -12.68
C PRO A 249 -13.08 -9.63 -12.38
N ALA A 250 -12.49 -10.20 -11.33
CA ALA A 250 -12.69 -11.57 -10.92
C ALA A 250 -13.86 -11.73 -9.95
N LEU A 251 -14.45 -12.91 -9.96
CA LEU A 251 -15.44 -13.38 -9.00
C LEU A 251 -14.82 -14.54 -8.21
N LYS A 252 -15.06 -14.62 -6.89
CA LYS A 252 -14.43 -15.64 -6.02
C LYS A 252 -14.70 -17.07 -6.52
N GLU A 253 -15.89 -17.31 -7.04
CA GLU A 253 -16.34 -18.60 -7.57
C GLU A 253 -15.68 -19.00 -8.90
N LEU A 254 -15.06 -18.05 -9.60
CA LEU A 254 -14.30 -18.29 -10.83
C LEU A 254 -12.80 -18.50 -10.57
N ASP A 255 -12.38 -18.32 -9.32
CA ASP A 255 -10.98 -18.33 -8.91
C ASP A 255 -10.67 -19.55 -8.04
N TRP A 256 -9.39 -19.74 -7.72
CA TRP A 256 -9.02 -20.70 -6.68
C TRP A 256 -9.65 -20.27 -5.33
N PRO A 257 -9.90 -21.19 -4.39
CA PRO A 257 -10.56 -20.87 -3.12
C PRO A 257 -9.60 -20.10 -2.20
N PHE A 258 -9.35 -18.84 -2.53
CA PHE A 258 -8.45 -17.93 -1.83
C PHE A 258 -9.13 -17.25 -0.64
N ASP A 259 -8.34 -17.00 0.40
CA ASP A 259 -8.69 -15.99 1.40
C ASP A 259 -8.50 -14.60 0.76
N VAL A 260 -9.56 -13.79 0.70
CA VAL A 260 -9.58 -12.46 0.08
C VAL A 260 -9.81 -11.40 1.16
N PRO A 261 -8.86 -10.46 1.37
CA PRO A 261 -9.03 -9.35 2.32
C PRO A 261 -10.20 -8.42 1.96
N ASP A 262 -10.77 -7.73 2.96
CA ASP A 262 -11.95 -6.86 2.78
C ASP A 262 -11.71 -5.67 1.85
N ASN A 263 -10.46 -5.22 1.73
CA ASN A 263 -10.09 -4.13 0.84
C ASN A 263 -9.83 -4.56 -0.62
N VAL A 264 -10.06 -5.83 -0.95
CA VAL A 264 -10.08 -6.35 -2.32
C VAL A 264 -11.51 -6.67 -2.68
N VAL A 265 -12.06 -5.93 -3.64
CA VAL A 265 -13.43 -6.11 -4.13
C VAL A 265 -13.38 -6.96 -5.41
N PRO A 266 -13.72 -8.26 -5.34
CA PRO A 266 -13.94 -9.08 -6.52
C PRO A 266 -15.26 -8.66 -7.16
N CYS A 267 -15.18 -7.72 -8.10
CA CYS A 267 -16.37 -7.18 -8.75
C CYS A 267 -16.96 -8.15 -9.78
N GLY A 268 -16.19 -9.13 -10.24
CA GLY A 268 -16.30 -9.69 -11.57
C GLY A 268 -17.61 -10.35 -12.02
N PRO A 269 -17.80 -10.51 -13.35
CA PRO A 269 -16.97 -9.92 -14.41
C PRO A 269 -17.24 -8.43 -14.68
N ILE A 270 -16.19 -7.65 -14.96
CA ILE A 270 -16.32 -6.26 -15.45
C ILE A 270 -16.14 -6.28 -16.98
N LEU A 271 -17.25 -6.31 -17.73
CA LEU A 271 -17.25 -6.37 -19.19
C LEU A 271 -17.85 -5.12 -19.83
N LEU A 272 -17.35 -4.77 -21.01
CA LEU A 272 -17.81 -3.64 -21.80
C LEU A 272 -19.23 -3.91 -22.34
N PRO A 273 -20.18 -2.95 -22.22
CA PRO A 273 -21.45 -3.08 -22.93
C PRO A 273 -21.21 -2.95 -24.44
N CYS A 274 -21.89 -3.78 -25.22
CA CYS A 274 -21.79 -3.79 -26.68
C CYS A 274 -23.15 -3.66 -27.34
N ALA A 275 -23.17 -3.07 -28.53
CA ALA A 275 -24.33 -3.11 -29.41
C ALA A 275 -24.55 -4.53 -29.93
N SER A 276 -25.79 -4.88 -30.30
CA SER A 276 -26.09 -6.19 -30.88
C SER A 276 -25.32 -6.41 -32.20
N VAL A 277 -25.06 -7.68 -32.54
CA VAL A 277 -24.43 -8.03 -33.83
C VAL A 277 -25.24 -7.46 -35.01
N GLU A 278 -26.57 -7.52 -34.94
CA GLU A 278 -27.46 -6.96 -35.98
C GLU A 278 -27.22 -5.47 -36.23
N LYS A 279 -26.97 -4.68 -35.18
CA LYS A 279 -26.69 -3.24 -35.32
C LYS A 279 -25.31 -2.96 -35.91
N GLN A 280 -24.34 -3.83 -35.61
CA GLN A 280 -22.93 -3.62 -35.99
C GLN A 280 -22.58 -4.23 -37.35
N ASP A 281 -23.10 -5.43 -37.65
CA ASP A 281 -22.88 -6.18 -38.87
C ASP A 281 -24.10 -7.10 -39.15
N PRO A 282 -25.12 -6.59 -39.86
CA PRO A 282 -26.31 -7.37 -40.21
C PRO A 282 -26.00 -8.63 -41.03
N GLU A 283 -24.95 -8.60 -41.87
CA GLU A 283 -24.57 -9.74 -42.70
C GLU A 283 -24.03 -10.88 -41.84
N LEU A 284 -23.16 -10.55 -40.88
CA LEU A 284 -22.65 -11.53 -39.92
C LEU A 284 -23.77 -12.07 -39.03
N ASN A 285 -24.74 -11.24 -38.64
CA ASN A 285 -25.91 -11.67 -37.88
C ASN A 285 -26.73 -12.74 -38.65
N GLU A 286 -27.00 -12.51 -39.94
CA GLU A 286 -27.68 -13.51 -40.78
C GLU A 286 -26.83 -14.77 -40.98
N TRP A 287 -25.51 -14.63 -41.03
CA TRP A 287 -24.61 -15.78 -41.12
C TRP A 287 -24.65 -16.65 -39.85
N PHE A 288 -24.72 -16.04 -38.65
CA PHE A 288 -24.84 -16.78 -37.38
C PHE A 288 -26.15 -17.56 -37.26
N LYS A 289 -27.24 -17.11 -37.90
CA LYS A 289 -28.54 -17.81 -37.88
C LYS A 289 -28.52 -19.13 -38.66
N ARG A 290 -27.50 -19.37 -39.51
CA ARG A 290 -27.41 -20.57 -40.35
C ARG A 290 -27.02 -21.83 -39.57
N GLY A 291 -26.38 -21.70 -38.41
CA GLY A 291 -25.95 -22.85 -37.65
C GLY A 291 -25.14 -22.54 -36.39
N PRO A 292 -24.89 -23.58 -35.58
CA PRO A 292 -24.05 -23.46 -34.38
C PRO A 292 -22.62 -23.11 -34.79
N THR A 293 -22.06 -22.06 -34.18
CA THR A 293 -20.75 -21.52 -34.57
C THR A 293 -19.68 -21.74 -33.51
N ILE A 294 -18.49 -22.16 -33.94
CA ILE A 294 -17.27 -22.14 -33.13
C ILE A 294 -16.54 -20.82 -33.38
N LEU A 295 -16.37 -20.02 -32.33
CA LEU A 295 -15.61 -18.77 -32.39
C LEU A 295 -14.15 -19.04 -32.04
N VAL A 296 -13.23 -18.76 -32.95
CA VAL A 296 -11.78 -18.83 -32.72
C VAL A 296 -11.24 -17.40 -32.62
N ASN A 297 -10.91 -16.98 -31.41
CA ASN A 297 -10.40 -15.64 -31.12
C ASN A 297 -9.27 -15.69 -30.08
N LEU A 298 -8.03 -15.60 -30.56
CA LEU A 298 -6.83 -15.62 -29.70
C LEU A 298 -6.50 -14.23 -29.12
N GLY A 299 -7.41 -13.26 -29.19
CA GLY A 299 -7.26 -11.94 -28.57
C GLY A 299 -6.67 -10.88 -29.50
N THR A 300 -6.20 -9.77 -28.93
CA THR A 300 -5.64 -8.64 -29.69
C THR A 300 -4.12 -8.66 -29.77
N LEU A 301 -3.45 -9.35 -28.83
CA LEU A 301 -1.99 -9.43 -28.74
C LEU A 301 -1.41 -10.75 -29.28
N TYR A 302 -2.26 -11.72 -29.62
CA TYR A 302 -1.83 -13.00 -30.16
C TYR A 302 -1.86 -12.96 -31.70
N ALA A 303 -0.71 -12.71 -32.31
CA ALA A 303 -0.49 -13.00 -33.72
C ALA A 303 0.27 -14.33 -33.82
N PRO A 304 -0.40 -15.45 -34.14
CA PRO A 304 0.26 -16.75 -34.20
C PRO A 304 1.35 -16.74 -35.26
N ASP A 305 2.43 -17.49 -34.98
CA ASP A 305 3.37 -17.86 -36.03
C ASP A 305 2.61 -18.61 -37.15
N PRO A 306 2.96 -18.39 -38.42
CA PRO A 306 2.34 -19.08 -39.56
C PRO A 306 2.25 -20.60 -39.41
N THR A 307 3.29 -21.23 -38.83
CA THR A 307 3.30 -22.67 -38.56
C THR A 307 2.23 -23.05 -37.54
N VAL A 308 2.07 -22.21 -36.50
CA VAL A 308 1.03 -22.39 -35.48
C VAL A 308 -0.36 -22.16 -36.06
N ALA A 309 -0.53 -21.13 -36.90
CA ALA A 309 -1.78 -20.89 -37.62
C ALA A 309 -2.15 -22.07 -38.54
N PHE A 310 -1.19 -22.64 -39.26
CA PHE A 310 -1.37 -23.85 -40.06
C PHE A 310 -1.79 -25.06 -39.22
N LYS A 311 -1.20 -25.24 -38.03
CA LYS A 311 -1.60 -26.31 -37.11
C LYS A 311 -3.00 -26.10 -36.57
N ILE A 312 -3.41 -24.85 -36.28
CA ILE A 312 -4.77 -24.52 -35.87
C ILE A 312 -5.76 -24.83 -37.00
N SER A 313 -5.51 -24.35 -38.22
CA SER A 313 -6.39 -24.58 -39.37
C SER A 313 -6.52 -26.07 -39.70
N THR A 314 -5.43 -26.82 -39.62
CA THR A 314 -5.43 -28.29 -39.74
C THR A 314 -6.25 -28.95 -38.64
N GLY A 315 -6.13 -28.53 -37.38
CA GLY A 315 -6.90 -29.07 -36.27
C GLY A 315 -8.41 -28.81 -36.40
N LEU A 316 -8.78 -27.60 -36.83
CA LEU A 316 -10.17 -27.24 -37.14
C LEU A 316 -10.72 -28.09 -38.29
N LYS A 317 -9.92 -28.31 -39.34
CA LYS A 317 -10.28 -29.17 -40.47
C LYS A 317 -10.51 -30.62 -40.04
N MET A 318 -9.59 -31.18 -39.25
CA MET A 318 -9.71 -32.53 -38.70
C MET A 318 -10.99 -32.70 -37.87
N PHE A 319 -11.38 -31.68 -37.09
CA PHE A 319 -12.65 -31.68 -36.39
C PHE A 319 -13.83 -31.68 -37.38
N LEU A 320 -13.89 -30.74 -38.35
CA LEU A 320 -15.00 -30.65 -39.31
C LEU A 320 -15.20 -31.91 -40.16
N ASP A 321 -14.10 -32.60 -40.48
CA ASP A 321 -14.14 -33.87 -41.23
C ASP A 321 -14.76 -34.99 -40.41
N SER A 322 -14.35 -35.11 -39.15
CA SER A 322 -14.81 -36.17 -38.24
C SER A 322 -16.17 -35.88 -37.60
N TRP A 323 -16.60 -34.63 -37.54
CA TRP A 323 -17.87 -34.24 -36.92
C TRP A 323 -19.06 -34.57 -37.83
N SER A 324 -20.08 -35.21 -37.27
CA SER A 324 -21.27 -35.67 -38.02
C SER A 324 -22.14 -34.51 -38.48
N ASP A 325 -22.32 -33.49 -37.64
CA ASP A 325 -23.12 -32.32 -37.98
C ASP A 325 -22.39 -31.39 -38.96
N LYS A 326 -22.90 -31.34 -40.19
CA LYS A 326 -22.34 -30.54 -41.28
C LYS A 326 -22.81 -29.08 -41.26
N THR A 327 -23.70 -28.70 -40.33
CA THR A 327 -24.18 -27.33 -40.15
C THR A 327 -23.27 -26.48 -39.27
N VAL A 328 -22.38 -27.10 -38.47
CA VAL A 328 -21.44 -26.35 -37.60
C VAL A 328 -20.57 -25.41 -38.42
N GLN A 329 -20.54 -24.14 -38.05
CA GLN A 329 -19.75 -23.08 -38.67
C GLN A 329 -18.49 -22.74 -37.84
N ILE A 330 -17.51 -22.09 -38.45
CA ILE A 330 -16.33 -21.56 -37.74
C ILE A 330 -16.11 -20.10 -38.13
N LEU A 331 -16.02 -19.23 -37.13
CA LEU A 331 -15.59 -17.85 -37.29
C LEU A 331 -14.21 -17.69 -36.66
N TRP A 332 -13.20 -17.32 -37.43
CA TRP A 332 -11.82 -17.22 -36.94
C TRP A 332 -11.22 -15.84 -37.16
N LYS A 333 -10.84 -15.19 -36.06
CA LYS A 333 -9.99 -14.00 -36.07
C LYS A 333 -8.52 -14.42 -36.15
N LEU A 334 -7.87 -14.12 -37.27
CA LEU A 334 -6.44 -14.40 -37.49
C LEU A 334 -5.72 -13.11 -37.90
N PRO A 335 -5.13 -12.36 -36.96
CA PRO A 335 -4.43 -11.11 -37.29
C PRO A 335 -3.15 -11.40 -38.08
N ILE A 336 -2.77 -10.44 -38.94
CA ILE A 336 -1.53 -10.47 -39.72
C ILE A 336 -0.43 -9.74 -38.92
N HIS A 337 0.72 -10.37 -38.70
CA HIS A 337 1.83 -9.70 -38.02
C HIS A 337 2.56 -8.75 -39.00
N PRO A 338 3.06 -7.58 -38.56
CA PRO A 338 3.80 -6.64 -39.42
C PRO A 338 5.07 -7.19 -40.11
N HIS A 339 5.49 -8.41 -39.77
CA HIS A 339 6.67 -9.07 -40.34
C HIS A 339 6.29 -10.32 -41.17
N ASP A 340 5.00 -10.59 -41.34
CA ASP A 340 4.52 -11.66 -42.21
C ASP A 340 4.46 -11.16 -43.66
N ASN A 341 4.90 -11.99 -44.60
CA ASN A 341 4.68 -11.77 -46.03
C ASN A 341 3.26 -12.26 -46.41
N ASP A 342 2.64 -11.66 -47.42
CA ASP A 342 1.24 -11.95 -47.80
C ASP A 342 0.95 -13.43 -48.09
N ASP A 343 1.88 -14.13 -48.75
CA ASP A 343 1.73 -15.55 -49.11
C ASP A 343 1.65 -16.46 -47.88
N VAL A 344 2.31 -16.07 -46.79
CA VAL A 344 2.44 -16.87 -45.59
C VAL A 344 1.11 -16.98 -44.84
N TYR A 345 0.28 -15.94 -44.92
CA TYR A 345 -1.08 -15.95 -44.36
C TYR A 345 -1.99 -16.90 -45.13
N VAL A 346 -1.97 -16.84 -46.46
CA VAL A 346 -2.76 -17.71 -47.34
C VAL A 346 -2.38 -19.17 -47.10
N ASP A 347 -1.09 -19.45 -47.02
CA ASP A 347 -0.55 -20.79 -46.78
C ASP A 347 -0.99 -21.38 -45.44
N SER A 348 -1.09 -20.53 -44.41
CA SER A 348 -1.49 -20.93 -43.06
C SER A 348 -2.94 -21.39 -42.96
N VAL A 349 -3.81 -20.98 -43.88
CA VAL A 349 -5.25 -21.30 -43.85
C VAL A 349 -5.69 -22.28 -44.95
N LYS A 350 -4.78 -22.68 -45.85
CA LYS A 350 -5.00 -23.68 -46.93
C LYS A 350 -5.84 -24.91 -46.52
N PRO A 351 -5.65 -25.52 -45.33
CA PRO A 351 -6.46 -26.68 -44.92
C PRO A 351 -7.98 -26.44 -44.90
N LEU A 352 -8.42 -25.18 -44.80
CA LEU A 352 -9.83 -24.77 -44.70
C LEU A 352 -10.36 -24.10 -46.00
N ASP A 353 -9.63 -24.16 -47.11
CA ASP A 353 -10.01 -23.49 -48.37
C ASP A 353 -11.38 -23.92 -48.90
N LYS A 354 -11.69 -25.21 -48.82
CA LYS A 354 -12.97 -25.75 -49.33
C LYS A 354 -14.14 -25.24 -48.50
N GLU A 355 -13.97 -25.19 -47.18
CA GLU A 355 -14.98 -24.76 -46.23
C GLU A 355 -15.17 -23.24 -46.28
N THR A 356 -14.09 -22.49 -46.53
CA THR A 356 -14.14 -21.04 -46.74
C THR A 356 -14.87 -20.68 -48.05
N LYS A 357 -14.59 -21.39 -49.15
CA LYS A 357 -15.32 -21.23 -50.43
C LYS A 357 -16.82 -21.56 -50.32
N LYS A 358 -17.19 -22.42 -49.38
CA LYS A 358 -18.60 -22.77 -49.08
C LYS A 358 -19.26 -21.84 -48.04
N ASP A 359 -18.55 -20.80 -47.60
CA ASP A 359 -18.99 -19.88 -46.55
C ASP A 359 -19.36 -20.57 -45.22
N ARG A 360 -18.81 -21.77 -44.96
CA ARG A 360 -18.95 -22.50 -43.69
C ARG A 360 -17.91 -22.04 -42.66
N VAL A 361 -16.78 -21.55 -43.15
CA VAL A 361 -15.68 -20.99 -42.35
C VAL A 361 -15.42 -19.56 -42.82
N ARG A 362 -15.42 -18.59 -41.92
CA ARG A 362 -15.04 -17.20 -42.21
C ARG A 362 -13.79 -16.86 -41.42
N ILE A 363 -12.73 -16.45 -42.13
CA ILE A 363 -11.45 -16.04 -41.53
C ILE A 363 -11.21 -14.56 -41.89
N ARG A 364 -10.93 -13.74 -40.87
CA ARG A 364 -10.63 -12.30 -41.02
C ARG A 364 -9.53 -11.89 -40.06
N ALA A 365 -8.74 -10.88 -40.46
CA ALA A 365 -7.74 -10.28 -39.58
C ALA A 365 -8.36 -9.50 -38.42
N TRP A 366 -9.52 -8.90 -38.66
CA TRP A 366 -10.27 -8.14 -37.68
C TRP A 366 -11.78 -8.24 -37.94
N PHE A 367 -12.57 -8.09 -36.88
CA PHE A 367 -14.03 -7.98 -36.96
C PHE A 367 -14.44 -6.66 -36.31
N GLU A 368 -15.36 -5.93 -36.93
CA GLU A 368 -15.91 -4.69 -36.35
C GLU A 368 -16.79 -4.99 -35.11
N VAL A 369 -17.47 -6.13 -35.13
CA VAL A 369 -18.31 -6.62 -34.03
C VAL A 369 -17.45 -7.07 -32.85
N GLU A 370 -17.77 -6.65 -31.63
CA GLU A 370 -17.07 -7.12 -30.44
C GLU A 370 -17.37 -8.61 -30.14
N PRO A 371 -16.39 -9.38 -29.63
CA PRO A 371 -16.59 -10.78 -29.26
C PRO A 371 -17.73 -11.01 -28.25
N MET A 372 -17.93 -10.08 -27.31
CA MET A 372 -19.04 -10.13 -26.36
C MET A 372 -20.40 -10.14 -27.08
N ALA A 373 -20.60 -9.25 -28.06
CA ALA A 373 -21.83 -9.20 -28.84
C ALA A 373 -22.06 -10.50 -29.64
N MET A 374 -20.99 -11.10 -30.17
CA MET A 374 -21.07 -12.40 -30.86
C MET A 374 -21.56 -13.50 -29.90
N LEU A 375 -21.01 -13.55 -28.68
CA LEU A 375 -21.39 -14.54 -27.67
C LEU A 375 -22.85 -14.36 -27.21
N GLU A 376 -23.32 -13.12 -27.09
CA GLU A 376 -24.70 -12.79 -26.69
C GLU A 376 -25.76 -13.25 -27.71
N THR A 377 -25.38 -13.56 -28.95
CA THR A 377 -26.32 -14.11 -29.95
C THR A 377 -26.89 -15.47 -29.56
N GLY A 378 -26.22 -16.22 -28.67
CA GLY A 378 -26.56 -17.60 -28.36
C GLY A 378 -26.19 -18.62 -29.45
N ASN A 379 -25.71 -18.16 -30.62
CA ASN A 379 -25.29 -19.04 -31.72
C ASN A 379 -23.85 -19.53 -31.59
N ILE A 380 -23.02 -18.87 -30.76
CA ILE A 380 -21.67 -19.34 -30.44
C ILE A 380 -21.76 -20.51 -29.46
N VAL A 381 -21.49 -21.71 -29.94
CA VAL A 381 -21.64 -22.94 -29.15
C VAL A 381 -20.36 -23.38 -28.44
N LEU A 382 -19.22 -22.82 -28.84
CA LEU A 382 -17.89 -23.10 -28.31
C LEU A 382 -16.95 -21.91 -28.59
N SER A 383 -16.21 -21.48 -27.56
CA SER A 383 -15.21 -20.41 -27.68
C SER A 383 -13.80 -21.00 -27.61
N VAL A 384 -13.03 -20.85 -28.69
CA VAL A 384 -11.61 -21.20 -28.77
C VAL A 384 -10.80 -19.92 -28.60
N HIS A 385 -10.07 -19.80 -27.49
CA HIS A 385 -9.34 -18.58 -27.17
C HIS A 385 -8.01 -18.86 -26.46
N HIS A 386 -7.15 -17.86 -26.39
CA HIS A 386 -5.85 -18.01 -25.73
C HIS A 386 -5.92 -18.06 -24.21
N GLY A 387 -6.97 -17.50 -23.59
CA GLY A 387 -7.14 -17.52 -22.13
C GLY A 387 -6.87 -16.19 -21.44
N GLY A 388 -6.69 -15.10 -22.19
CA GLY A 388 -6.66 -13.76 -21.62
C GLY A 388 -7.97 -13.40 -20.90
N ALA A 389 -7.86 -12.53 -19.89
CA ALA A 389 -8.94 -12.22 -18.95
C ALA A 389 -10.28 -11.84 -19.61
N ASN A 390 -10.28 -10.97 -20.62
CA ASN A 390 -11.52 -10.58 -21.30
C ASN A 390 -12.23 -11.77 -21.93
N SER A 391 -11.56 -12.54 -22.80
CA SER A 391 -12.16 -13.69 -23.48
C SER A 391 -12.60 -14.79 -22.50
N TRP A 392 -11.86 -14.97 -21.40
CA TRP A 392 -12.25 -15.84 -20.30
C TRP A 392 -13.59 -15.43 -19.69
N TYR A 393 -13.73 -14.15 -19.31
CA TYR A 393 -14.93 -13.65 -18.66
C TYR A 393 -16.12 -13.50 -19.62
N GLU A 394 -15.91 -13.05 -20.85
CA GLU A 394 -16.94 -12.91 -21.89
C GLU A 394 -17.63 -14.26 -22.17
N ALA A 395 -16.86 -15.34 -22.30
CA ALA A 395 -17.43 -16.67 -22.53
C ALA A 395 -18.19 -17.20 -21.29
N ILE A 396 -17.67 -16.98 -20.08
CA ILE A 396 -18.33 -17.41 -18.82
C ILE A 396 -19.65 -16.67 -18.61
N GLN A 397 -19.68 -15.35 -18.83
CA GLN A 397 -20.89 -14.54 -18.66
C GLN A 397 -22.00 -14.92 -19.66
N ASN A 398 -21.67 -15.63 -20.74
CA ASN A 398 -22.62 -16.14 -21.72
C ASN A 398 -22.80 -17.67 -21.67
N GLY A 399 -22.27 -18.35 -20.65
CA GLY A 399 -22.45 -19.80 -20.48
C GLY A 399 -21.81 -20.65 -21.58
N VAL A 400 -20.82 -20.12 -22.30
CA VAL A 400 -20.20 -20.78 -23.47
C VAL A 400 -18.99 -21.62 -23.02
N PRO A 401 -18.92 -22.92 -23.37
CA PRO A 401 -17.76 -23.76 -23.09
C PRO A 401 -16.47 -23.29 -23.75
N HIS A 402 -15.33 -23.68 -23.17
CA HIS A 402 -14.02 -23.19 -23.58
C HIS A 402 -13.13 -24.27 -24.22
N ILE A 403 -12.39 -23.87 -25.25
CA ILE A 403 -11.12 -24.48 -25.65
C ILE A 403 -10.05 -23.43 -25.46
N ILE A 404 -9.10 -23.67 -24.57
CA ILE A 404 -8.07 -22.70 -24.24
C ILE A 404 -6.73 -23.13 -24.82
N LEU A 405 -6.12 -22.23 -25.58
CA LEU A 405 -4.80 -22.35 -26.21
C LEU A 405 -3.83 -21.33 -25.60
N PRO A 406 -3.44 -21.48 -24.32
CA PRO A 406 -2.57 -20.52 -23.68
C PRO A 406 -1.18 -20.49 -24.29
N ALA A 407 -0.61 -19.30 -24.31
CA ALA A 407 0.75 -19.04 -24.78
C ALA A 407 1.61 -18.23 -23.79
N TRP A 408 1.02 -17.64 -22.75
CA TRP A 408 1.76 -16.88 -21.73
C TRP A 408 1.01 -16.76 -20.39
N GLN A 409 1.77 -16.56 -19.32
CA GLN A 409 1.38 -16.07 -18.00
C GLN A 409 0.02 -16.53 -17.48
N ASP A 410 -0.90 -15.58 -17.28
CA ASP A 410 -2.23 -15.75 -16.73
C ASP A 410 -3.13 -16.62 -17.60
N CYS A 411 -2.85 -16.71 -18.91
CA CYS A 411 -3.59 -17.58 -19.81
C CYS A 411 -3.47 -19.04 -19.40
N TYR A 412 -2.28 -19.47 -18.96
CA TYR A 412 -2.06 -20.83 -18.46
C TYR A 412 -2.91 -21.13 -17.22
N GLU A 413 -3.10 -20.13 -16.37
CA GLU A 413 -3.90 -20.26 -15.17
C GLU A 413 -5.38 -20.42 -15.52
N ASN A 414 -5.90 -19.60 -16.44
CA ASN A 414 -7.29 -19.70 -16.91
C ASN A 414 -7.55 -21.03 -17.65
N ALA A 415 -6.56 -21.55 -18.39
CA ALA A 415 -6.63 -22.89 -18.97
C ALA A 415 -6.78 -23.99 -17.91
N ALA A 416 -5.99 -23.93 -16.83
CA ALA A 416 -6.13 -24.85 -15.70
C ALA A 416 -7.47 -24.66 -14.96
N ARG A 417 -7.94 -23.42 -14.78
CA ARG A 417 -9.25 -23.12 -14.17
C ARG A 417 -10.39 -23.71 -14.98
N ALA A 418 -10.34 -23.62 -16.31
CA ALA A 418 -11.37 -24.17 -17.19
C ALA A 418 -11.57 -25.68 -16.98
N GLU A 419 -10.47 -26.41 -16.84
CA GLU A 419 -10.51 -27.86 -16.56
C GLU A 419 -11.01 -28.15 -15.14
N TRP A 420 -10.54 -27.40 -14.13
CA TRP A 420 -10.94 -27.57 -12.74
C TRP A 420 -12.44 -27.30 -12.52
N LEU A 421 -12.96 -26.20 -13.09
CA LEU A 421 -14.39 -25.88 -13.08
C LEU A 421 -15.19 -26.83 -13.99
N GLY A 422 -14.52 -27.54 -14.89
CA GLY A 422 -15.13 -28.44 -15.85
C GLY A 422 -15.97 -27.72 -16.91
N ILE A 423 -15.59 -26.48 -17.26
CA ILE A 423 -16.24 -25.65 -18.28
C ILE A 423 -15.48 -25.61 -19.60
N GLY A 424 -14.27 -26.19 -19.65
CA GLY A 424 -13.50 -26.28 -20.88
C GLY A 424 -12.32 -27.23 -20.83
N VAL A 425 -11.47 -27.13 -21.86
CA VAL A 425 -10.28 -27.97 -22.05
C VAL A 425 -9.07 -27.11 -22.41
N TYR A 426 -7.93 -27.40 -21.78
CA TYR A 426 -6.62 -26.88 -22.16
C TYR A 426 -6.08 -27.73 -23.32
N ALA A 427 -6.18 -27.21 -24.56
CA ALA A 427 -6.08 -28.01 -25.79
C ALA A 427 -4.76 -27.90 -26.57
N ASN A 428 -3.71 -27.36 -25.94
CA ASN A 428 -2.33 -27.41 -26.43
C ASN A 428 -1.34 -27.73 -25.29
N LYS A 429 -1.76 -28.47 -24.27
CA LYS A 429 -0.95 -28.77 -23.08
C LYS A 429 0.36 -29.50 -23.45
N SER A 430 0.36 -30.31 -24.52
CA SER A 430 1.57 -31.02 -24.96
C SER A 430 2.56 -30.17 -25.76
N ALA A 431 2.11 -29.02 -26.28
CA ALA A 431 2.87 -28.21 -27.23
C ALA A 431 3.00 -26.73 -26.84
N ALA A 432 2.36 -26.30 -25.75
CA ALA A 432 2.32 -24.90 -25.34
C ALA A 432 3.73 -24.28 -25.25
N PRO A 433 3.94 -23.06 -25.79
CA PRO A 433 2.92 -22.12 -26.25
C PRO A 433 2.40 -22.38 -27.68
N ASN A 434 2.97 -23.37 -28.39
CA ASN A 434 2.53 -23.75 -29.73
C ASN A 434 1.26 -24.63 -29.67
N VAL A 435 0.78 -25.08 -30.84
CA VAL A 435 -0.44 -25.88 -30.98
C VAL A 435 -0.16 -27.11 -31.85
N GLU A 436 -0.65 -28.27 -31.42
CA GLU A 436 -0.68 -29.47 -32.24
C GLU A 436 -2.10 -29.76 -32.75
N ALA A 437 -2.22 -29.92 -34.07
CA ALA A 437 -3.52 -30.05 -34.76
C ALA A 437 -4.39 -31.17 -34.19
N LYS A 438 -3.78 -32.33 -33.90
CA LYS A 438 -4.46 -33.50 -33.34
C LYS A 438 -4.95 -33.27 -31.91
N GLU A 439 -4.19 -32.52 -31.10
CA GLU A 439 -4.58 -32.19 -29.73
C GLU A 439 -5.76 -31.21 -29.73
N LEU A 440 -5.70 -30.17 -30.56
CA LEU A 440 -6.80 -29.22 -30.74
C LEU A 440 -8.08 -29.92 -31.22
N ALA A 441 -8.00 -30.72 -32.29
CA ALA A 441 -9.15 -31.44 -32.82
C ALA A 441 -9.79 -32.35 -31.76
N LYS A 442 -8.98 -33.11 -31.01
CA LYS A 442 -9.46 -33.95 -29.90
C LYS A 442 -10.12 -33.12 -28.79
N GLY A 443 -9.56 -31.96 -28.45
CA GLY A 443 -10.12 -31.04 -27.47
C GLY A 443 -11.51 -30.56 -27.88
N ILE A 444 -11.65 -30.07 -29.12
CA ILE A 444 -12.93 -29.63 -29.68
C ILE A 444 -13.93 -30.78 -29.69
N THR A 445 -13.57 -31.95 -30.23
CA THR A 445 -14.44 -33.12 -30.26
C THR A 445 -14.89 -33.53 -28.86
N LYS A 446 -13.99 -33.50 -27.86
CA LYS A 446 -14.32 -33.84 -26.46
C LYS A 446 -15.38 -32.90 -25.88
N VAL A 447 -15.22 -31.60 -26.05
CA VAL A 447 -16.19 -30.61 -25.54
C VAL A 447 -17.51 -30.71 -26.30
N MET A 448 -17.47 -30.78 -27.63
CA MET A 448 -18.68 -30.87 -28.46
C MET A 448 -19.47 -32.15 -28.21
N SER A 449 -18.80 -33.31 -28.05
CA SER A 449 -19.47 -34.60 -27.76
C SER A 449 -20.13 -34.62 -26.38
N ASN A 450 -19.60 -33.86 -25.42
CA ASN A 450 -20.10 -33.79 -24.04
C ASN A 450 -20.73 -32.43 -23.73
N ARG A 451 -21.19 -31.70 -24.77
CA ARG A 451 -21.53 -30.27 -24.68
C ARG A 451 -22.56 -29.98 -23.60
N ALA A 452 -23.58 -30.80 -23.45
CA ALA A 452 -24.62 -30.62 -22.44
C ALA A 452 -24.05 -30.53 -21.01
N SER A 453 -23.03 -31.32 -20.69
CA SER A 453 -22.36 -31.31 -19.37
C SER A 453 -21.56 -30.02 -19.15
N TYR A 454 -20.78 -29.61 -20.15
CA TYR A 454 -19.99 -28.37 -20.11
C TYR A 454 -20.89 -27.13 -20.02
N VAL A 455 -21.93 -27.05 -20.86
CA VAL A 455 -22.91 -25.95 -20.84
C VAL A 455 -23.64 -25.88 -19.50
N LYS A 456 -24.06 -27.02 -18.92
CA LYS A 456 -24.72 -27.03 -17.61
C LYS A 456 -23.83 -26.41 -16.52
N LYS A 457 -22.52 -26.69 -16.55
CA LYS A 457 -21.55 -26.12 -15.60
C LYS A 457 -21.29 -24.64 -15.87
N ALA A 458 -21.12 -24.26 -17.14
CA ALA A 458 -20.92 -22.87 -17.54
C ALA A 458 -22.13 -21.99 -17.19
N ALA A 459 -23.36 -22.47 -17.45
CA ALA A 459 -24.61 -21.78 -17.10
C ALA A 459 -24.76 -21.52 -15.59
N ARG A 460 -24.24 -22.41 -14.73
CA ARG A 460 -24.20 -22.17 -13.27
C ARG A 460 -23.32 -20.98 -12.92
N LEU A 461 -22.19 -20.80 -13.61
CA LEU A 461 -21.28 -19.68 -13.40
C LEU A 461 -21.81 -18.39 -14.02
N GLU A 462 -22.42 -18.48 -15.20
CA GLU A 462 -23.18 -17.39 -15.83
C GLU A 462 -24.21 -16.81 -14.86
N ALA A 463 -25.02 -17.67 -14.23
CA ALA A 463 -26.04 -17.24 -13.29
C ALA A 463 -25.45 -16.45 -12.10
N LEU A 464 -24.23 -16.77 -11.67
CA LEU A 464 -23.53 -16.00 -10.64
C LEU A 464 -23.05 -14.66 -11.18
N CYS A 465 -22.49 -14.61 -12.40
CA CYS A 465 -22.04 -13.39 -13.05
C CYS A 465 -23.19 -12.40 -13.28
N ARG A 466 -24.41 -12.90 -13.55
CA ARG A 466 -25.61 -12.08 -13.80
C ARG A 466 -26.35 -11.63 -12.54
N LYS A 467 -26.01 -12.14 -11.34
CA LYS A 467 -26.64 -11.68 -10.08
C LYS A 467 -26.48 -10.17 -9.90
N LYS A 468 -25.28 -9.68 -10.17
CA LYS A 468 -24.94 -8.26 -10.24
C LYS A 468 -23.74 -8.13 -11.13
N GLU A 469 -23.89 -7.40 -12.24
CA GLU A 469 -22.80 -7.22 -13.19
C GLU A 469 -21.63 -6.48 -12.54
N GLY A 470 -20.41 -6.91 -12.84
CA GLY A 470 -19.25 -6.37 -12.15
C GLY A 470 -18.94 -4.93 -12.48
N ARG A 471 -19.30 -4.46 -13.68
CA ARG A 471 -19.20 -3.04 -14.02
C ARG A 471 -20.09 -2.18 -13.12
N VAL A 472 -21.30 -2.66 -12.78
CA VAL A 472 -22.23 -1.96 -11.88
C VAL A 472 -21.66 -1.91 -10.46
N LEU A 473 -21.24 -3.07 -9.92
CA LEU A 473 -20.66 -3.15 -8.58
C LEU A 473 -19.38 -2.30 -8.44
N GLY A 474 -18.51 -2.34 -9.46
CA GLY A 474 -17.30 -1.53 -9.50
C GLY A 474 -17.60 -0.03 -9.56
N ALA A 475 -18.55 0.40 -10.39
CA ALA A 475 -18.95 1.79 -10.52
C ALA A 475 -19.62 2.33 -9.25
N GLU A 476 -20.51 1.56 -8.61
CA GLU A 476 -21.07 1.90 -7.30
C GLU A 476 -19.97 2.09 -6.25
N LYS A 477 -18.97 1.20 -6.22
CA LYS A 477 -17.88 1.32 -5.25
C LYS A 477 -17.02 2.55 -5.49
N ILE A 478 -16.75 2.87 -6.76
CA ILE A 478 -16.03 4.11 -7.13
C ILE A 478 -16.86 5.34 -6.74
N ALA A 479 -18.17 5.35 -7.02
CA ALA A 479 -19.06 6.45 -6.69
C ALA A 479 -19.15 6.67 -5.16
N ASP A 480 -19.32 5.61 -4.37
CA ASP A 480 -19.31 5.67 -2.89
C ASP A 480 -18.01 6.31 -2.38
N LEU A 481 -16.86 5.90 -2.89
CA LEU A 481 -15.56 6.45 -2.50
C LEU A 481 -15.33 7.88 -3.02
N ALA A 482 -15.92 8.25 -4.15
CA ALA A 482 -15.84 9.60 -4.70
C ALA A 482 -16.66 10.59 -3.86
N MET A 483 -17.84 10.18 -3.39
CA MET A 483 -18.72 10.97 -2.53
C MET A 483 -18.27 10.97 -1.06
N HIS A 484 -17.56 9.93 -0.63
CA HIS A 484 -17.04 9.75 0.71
C HIS A 484 -15.53 9.48 0.73
N PRO A 485 -14.67 10.47 0.37
CA PRO A 485 -13.23 10.28 0.30
C PRO A 485 -12.59 9.82 1.63
N GLU A 486 -13.22 10.10 2.77
CA GLU A 486 -12.80 9.61 4.09
C GLU A 486 -12.79 8.08 4.17
N LYS A 487 -13.64 7.38 3.42
CA LYS A 487 -13.67 5.91 3.34
C LYS A 487 -12.52 5.32 2.52
N ILE A 488 -11.80 6.14 1.75
CA ILE A 488 -10.59 5.71 1.04
C ILE A 488 -9.46 5.43 2.04
N ALA A 489 -9.44 6.13 3.18
CA ALA A 489 -8.58 5.79 4.31
C ALA A 489 -9.15 4.56 5.02
N LEU A 490 -8.67 3.38 4.64
CA LEU A 490 -9.11 2.10 5.20
C LEU A 490 -9.04 2.07 6.73
N GLU A 491 -9.97 1.34 7.34
CA GLU A 491 -10.02 1.09 8.78
C GLU A 491 -8.66 0.57 9.28
N VAL A 492 -8.19 1.12 10.40
CA VAL A 492 -6.92 0.70 10.98
C VAL A 492 -7.13 -0.66 11.64
N PRO A 493 -6.42 -1.72 11.20
CA PRO A 493 -6.65 -3.06 11.71
C PRO A 493 -6.54 -3.11 13.24
N GLY A 494 -7.63 -3.51 13.91
CA GLY A 494 -7.70 -3.63 15.37
C GLY A 494 -7.97 -2.33 16.14
N VAL A 495 -8.46 -1.27 15.49
CA VAL A 495 -8.91 -0.03 16.15
C VAL A 495 -10.32 0.32 15.66
N SER A 496 -11.31 0.22 16.54
CA SER A 496 -12.68 0.63 16.29
C SER A 496 -12.92 2.12 16.60
N VAL A 497 -14.01 2.69 16.10
CA VAL A 497 -14.44 4.06 16.44
C VAL A 497 -14.73 4.17 17.95
N ASP A 498 -15.21 3.09 18.57
CA ASP A 498 -15.46 3.02 20.01
C ASP A 498 -14.16 3.05 20.82
N ASP A 499 -13.08 2.43 20.32
CA ASP A 499 -11.77 2.49 20.97
C ASP A 499 -11.22 3.91 21.04
N LEU A 500 -11.48 4.74 20.03
CA LEU A 500 -11.03 6.14 19.99
C LEU A 500 -11.72 6.99 21.08
N ARG A 501 -12.99 6.69 21.36
CA ARG A 501 -13.79 7.40 22.37
C ARG A 501 -13.54 6.86 23.77
N GLY A 502 -13.45 5.54 23.95
CA GLY A 502 -13.09 4.85 25.19
C GLY A 502 -13.90 5.25 26.43
N ASP A 503 -13.63 4.59 27.55
CA ASP A 503 -14.21 4.92 28.86
C ASP A 503 -13.17 5.65 29.72
N PHE A 504 -12.95 6.93 29.42
CA PHE A 504 -11.93 7.77 30.06
C PHE A 504 -12.49 8.63 31.19
N GLN A 505 -11.64 8.96 32.17
CA GLN A 505 -11.97 9.93 33.20
C GLN A 505 -11.81 11.34 32.63
N GLN A 506 -12.83 12.18 32.81
CA GLN A 506 -12.79 13.59 32.42
C GLN A 506 -12.44 14.49 33.61
N VAL A 507 -11.59 15.49 33.36
CA VAL A 507 -11.22 16.54 34.31
C VAL A 507 -11.56 17.89 33.69
N GLN A 508 -12.26 18.75 34.44
CA GLN A 508 -12.71 20.05 33.96
C GLN A 508 -12.09 21.19 34.76
N ASN A 509 -11.55 22.21 34.09
CA ASN A 509 -10.98 23.39 34.74
C ASN A 509 -12.02 24.50 35.02
N SER A 510 -11.57 25.57 35.67
CA SER A 510 -12.37 26.76 36.00
C SER A 510 -12.99 27.46 34.77
N SER A 511 -12.38 27.30 33.59
CA SER A 511 -12.88 27.85 32.32
C SER A 511 -13.81 26.89 31.55
N GLY A 512 -14.19 25.76 32.15
CA GLY A 512 -15.11 24.79 31.57
C GLY A 512 -14.50 23.84 30.53
N ARG A 513 -13.18 23.92 30.27
CA ARG A 513 -12.47 23.04 29.34
C ARG A 513 -12.23 21.66 29.95
N ILE A 514 -12.24 20.63 29.12
CA ILE A 514 -12.20 19.23 29.55
C ILE A 514 -10.91 18.56 29.04
N LEU A 515 -10.28 17.75 29.89
CA LEU A 515 -9.23 16.79 29.55
C LEU A 515 -9.70 15.37 29.82
N GLU A 516 -9.21 14.43 29.04
CA GLU A 516 -9.43 13.00 29.26
C GLU A 516 -8.15 12.30 29.71
N THR A 517 -8.28 11.36 30.65
CA THR A 517 -7.19 10.52 31.14
C THR A 517 -7.65 9.08 31.38
N THR A 518 -6.69 8.15 31.48
CA THR A 518 -7.01 6.75 31.80
C THR A 518 -7.54 6.63 33.22
N LYS A 519 -8.55 5.78 33.42
CA LYS A 519 -9.01 5.41 34.77
C LYS A 519 -7.86 4.68 35.47
N LYS A 520 -7.25 5.33 36.45
CA LYS A 520 -6.31 4.66 37.36
C LYS A 520 -7.10 3.67 38.23
N ASP A 521 -6.51 2.53 38.55
CA ASP A 521 -6.97 1.67 39.66
C ASP A 521 -6.82 2.45 40.98
N HIS A 522 -7.69 3.43 41.22
CA HIS A 522 -7.74 4.16 42.47
C HIS A 522 -8.46 3.31 43.51
N ARG A 523 -7.67 2.70 44.41
CA ARG A 523 -8.14 2.60 45.79
C ARG A 523 -8.29 4.04 46.32
N PRO A 524 -9.44 4.41 46.89
CA PRO A 524 -9.76 5.79 47.20
C PRO A 524 -8.74 6.39 48.18
N GLU A 525 -8.28 7.61 47.90
CA GLU A 525 -7.62 8.48 48.87
C GLU A 525 -8.67 8.99 49.86
N GLY A 526 -9.11 8.08 50.74
CA GLY A 526 -9.99 8.35 51.86
C GLY A 526 -9.45 7.58 53.06
N LYS A 527 -8.83 8.32 54.00
CA LYS A 527 -8.09 7.86 55.18
C LYS A 527 -6.68 7.32 54.88
N SER A 528 -5.72 7.96 55.55
CA SER A 528 -4.33 7.55 55.67
C SER A 528 -4.19 6.06 56.02
N THR A 529 -4.13 5.18 55.02
CA THR A 529 -3.42 3.91 55.15
C THR A 529 -2.05 4.13 54.54
N SER A 530 -1.05 4.32 55.39
CA SER A 530 0.36 4.39 54.97
C SER A 530 0.66 3.20 54.06
N ARG A 531 0.94 3.45 52.76
CA ARG A 531 1.47 2.41 51.89
C ARG A 531 2.66 1.76 52.60
N PRO A 532 2.80 0.41 52.59
CA PRO A 532 3.89 -0.26 53.28
C PRO A 532 5.23 0.39 52.92
N LEU A 533 6.08 0.65 53.92
CA LEU A 533 7.37 1.31 53.72
C LEU A 533 8.21 0.61 52.63
N TRP A 534 8.11 -0.72 52.55
CA TRP A 534 8.76 -1.54 51.52
C TRP A 534 8.35 -1.17 50.08
N ASN A 535 7.08 -0.84 49.83
CA ASN A 535 6.62 -0.42 48.50
C ASN A 535 7.18 0.95 48.12
N ARG A 536 7.26 1.87 49.07
CA ARG A 536 7.88 3.19 48.84
C ARG A 536 9.38 3.05 48.59
N ALA A 537 10.06 2.20 49.36
CA ALA A 537 11.48 1.92 49.19
C ALA A 537 11.77 1.24 47.83
N SER A 538 10.95 0.28 47.40
CA SER A 538 11.10 -0.38 46.10
C SER A 538 10.85 0.58 44.93
N GLU A 539 9.83 1.43 45.01
CA GLU A 539 9.59 2.48 44.01
C GLU A 539 10.79 3.44 43.93
N THR A 540 11.29 3.92 45.07
CA THR A 540 12.49 4.77 45.13
C THR A 540 13.70 4.09 44.52
N LEU A 541 13.95 2.81 44.84
CA LEU A 541 15.07 2.04 44.29
C LEU A 541 14.94 1.90 42.77
N ILE A 542 13.76 1.54 42.26
CA ILE A 542 13.50 1.41 40.82
C ILE A 542 13.74 2.75 40.11
N VAL A 543 13.16 3.84 40.61
CA VAL A 543 13.34 5.16 40.00
C VAL A 543 14.79 5.63 40.09
N ALA A 544 15.51 5.33 41.18
CA ALA A 544 16.93 5.61 41.29
C ALA A 544 17.75 4.83 40.24
N LEU A 545 17.51 3.52 40.09
CA LEU A 545 18.20 2.68 39.11
C LEU A 545 17.92 3.15 37.67
N LEU A 546 16.66 3.42 37.34
CA LEU A 546 16.28 3.93 36.02
C LEU A 546 16.85 5.33 35.75
N SER A 547 16.93 6.17 36.78
CA SER A 547 17.50 7.51 36.67
C SER A 547 19.00 7.51 36.46
N ASN A 548 19.70 6.48 36.96
CA ASN A 548 21.15 6.30 36.84
C ASN A 548 21.57 5.30 35.76
N SER A 549 20.62 4.78 34.96
CA SER A 549 20.90 3.80 33.91
C SER A 549 21.86 4.32 32.84
N TRP A 550 21.85 5.63 32.58
CA TRP A 550 22.77 6.31 31.67
C TRP A 550 24.24 6.21 32.09
N PHE A 551 24.53 5.94 33.37
CA PHE A 551 25.87 5.72 33.91
C PHE A 551 26.13 4.23 34.22
N ILE A 552 25.15 3.54 34.82
CA ILE A 552 25.30 2.15 35.25
C ILE A 552 25.49 1.20 34.04
N LEU A 553 24.62 1.31 33.03
CA LEU A 553 24.63 0.36 31.90
C LEU A 553 25.90 0.49 31.04
N PRO A 554 26.38 1.71 30.69
CA PRO A 554 27.64 1.84 29.97
C PRO A 554 28.83 1.32 30.77
N THR A 555 28.87 1.62 32.09
CA THR A 555 29.96 1.15 32.96
C THR A 555 30.01 -0.38 32.97
N LEU A 556 28.86 -1.05 33.13
CA LEU A 556 28.76 -2.50 33.00
C LEU A 556 29.20 -2.97 31.61
N GLY A 557 28.68 -2.37 30.54
CA GLY A 557 28.98 -2.76 29.16
C GLY A 557 30.46 -2.65 28.80
N TYR A 558 31.13 -1.57 29.19
CA TYR A 558 32.57 -1.42 28.99
C TYR A 558 33.39 -2.30 29.94
N SER A 559 32.93 -2.54 31.17
CA SER A 559 33.63 -3.40 32.12
C SER A 559 33.76 -4.86 31.64
N LEU A 560 32.87 -5.32 30.74
CA LEU A 560 32.95 -6.63 30.10
C LEU A 560 34.26 -6.84 29.30
N LEU A 561 34.95 -5.76 28.89
CA LEU A 561 36.28 -5.85 28.25
C LEU A 561 37.37 -6.34 29.23
N PHE A 562 37.18 -6.13 30.54
CA PHE A 562 38.11 -6.61 31.56
C PHE A 562 37.92 -8.11 31.86
N VAL A 563 36.78 -8.70 31.49
CA VAL A 563 36.50 -10.14 31.69
C VAL A 563 37.13 -10.95 30.54
N PRO A 564 38.17 -11.78 30.78
CA PRO A 564 38.94 -12.42 29.70
C PRO A 564 38.10 -13.26 28.73
N ARG A 565 37.10 -14.00 29.25
CA ARG A 565 36.21 -14.85 28.44
C ARG A 565 35.23 -14.07 27.56
N LEU A 566 34.90 -12.83 27.91
CA LEU A 566 33.91 -12.01 27.20
C LEU A 566 34.54 -10.90 26.36
N ARG A 567 35.84 -10.62 26.53
CA ARG A 567 36.53 -9.48 25.93
C ARG A 567 36.36 -9.37 24.41
N LEU A 568 36.58 -10.45 23.67
CA LEU A 568 36.49 -10.42 22.20
C LEU A 568 35.04 -10.20 21.73
N ILE A 569 34.07 -10.81 22.41
CA ILE A 569 32.64 -10.65 22.11
C ILE A 569 32.21 -9.21 22.43
N ALA A 570 32.59 -8.68 23.59
CA ALA A 570 32.30 -7.31 23.99
C ALA A 570 32.94 -6.29 23.05
N LEU A 571 34.18 -6.52 22.60
CA LEU A 571 34.85 -5.66 21.62
C LEU A 571 34.12 -5.67 20.27
N ALA A 572 33.80 -6.87 19.75
CA ALA A 572 33.05 -7.00 18.49
C ALA A 572 31.68 -6.32 18.58
N TYR A 573 30.97 -6.49 19.69
CA TYR A 573 29.69 -5.83 19.95
C TYR A 573 29.83 -4.30 19.99
N ILE A 574 30.83 -3.76 20.70
CA ILE A 574 31.09 -2.31 20.78
C ILE A 574 31.44 -1.73 19.39
N LEU A 575 32.28 -2.41 18.62
CA LEU A 575 32.61 -1.99 17.25
C LEU A 575 31.38 -2.04 16.34
N TYR A 576 30.56 -3.09 16.45
CA TYR A 576 29.30 -3.21 15.72
C TYR A 576 28.35 -2.03 16.00
N ILE A 577 28.09 -1.72 17.29
CA ILE A 577 27.17 -0.62 17.63
C ILE A 577 27.71 0.76 17.24
N LYS A 578 29.03 0.97 17.27
CA LYS A 578 29.64 2.26 16.92
C LYS A 578 29.69 2.51 15.41
N PHE A 579 30.04 1.50 14.62
CA PHE A 579 30.37 1.68 13.20
C PHE A 579 29.32 1.13 12.23
N PHE A 580 28.55 0.11 12.62
CA PHE A 580 27.67 -0.62 11.69
C PHE A 580 26.18 -0.49 12.03
N SER A 581 25.83 -0.36 13.31
CA SER A 581 24.42 -0.36 13.74
C SER A 581 23.71 0.97 13.46
N ASN A 582 22.72 0.94 12.57
CA ASN A 582 21.81 2.07 12.30
C ASN A 582 20.38 1.81 12.81
N THR A 583 20.21 0.91 13.78
CA THR A 583 18.88 0.49 14.25
C THR A 583 18.05 1.66 14.82
N HIS A 584 18.70 2.60 15.52
CA HIS A 584 18.08 3.80 16.09
C HIS A 584 17.65 4.85 15.05
N LYS A 585 17.82 4.58 13.75
CA LYS A 585 17.37 5.45 12.65
C LYS A 585 16.20 4.86 11.87
N ASN A 586 15.78 3.63 12.18
CA ASN A 586 14.75 2.91 11.43
C ASN A 586 13.38 2.96 12.13
N ALA A 587 12.30 2.99 11.36
CA ALA A 587 10.93 2.98 11.90
C ALA A 587 10.56 1.66 12.60
N SER A 588 10.96 0.52 12.02
CA SER A 588 10.79 -0.80 12.62
C SER A 588 12.04 -1.19 13.40
N ASN A 589 11.87 -1.34 14.71
CA ASN A 589 12.92 -1.74 15.62
C ASN A 589 12.51 -3.01 16.38
N TRP A 590 13.20 -4.11 16.13
CA TRP A 590 12.95 -5.40 16.77
C TRP A 590 13.32 -5.41 18.27
N PHE A 591 14.11 -4.45 18.74
CA PHE A 591 14.42 -4.32 20.17
C PHE A 591 13.27 -3.72 20.99
N ARG A 592 12.33 -2.99 20.37
CA ARG A 592 11.22 -2.37 21.10
C ARG A 592 10.33 -3.46 21.70
N SER A 593 10.11 -3.40 23.02
CA SER A 593 9.34 -4.40 23.76
C SER A 593 8.13 -3.78 24.42
N ASP A 594 6.94 -4.03 23.86
CA ASP A 594 5.70 -3.56 24.49
C ASP A 594 5.41 -4.28 25.82
N TRP A 595 5.91 -5.50 25.99
CA TRP A 595 5.89 -6.19 27.29
C TRP A 595 6.68 -5.41 28.35
N PHE A 596 7.91 -4.97 28.01
CA PHE A 596 8.72 -4.17 28.93
C PHE A 596 8.07 -2.82 29.22
N ARG A 597 7.55 -2.13 28.21
CA ARG A 597 6.87 -0.82 28.34
C ARG A 597 5.60 -0.86 29.20
N LYS A 598 4.88 -1.99 29.21
CA LYS A 598 3.66 -2.22 30.00
C LYS A 598 3.90 -2.92 31.35
N SER A 599 5.18 -3.18 31.67
CA SER A 599 5.56 -3.92 32.88
C SER A 599 5.26 -3.17 34.18
N TRP A 600 5.28 -3.90 35.29
CA TRP A 600 5.10 -3.38 36.64
C TRP A 600 6.16 -2.32 37.04
N ILE A 601 7.32 -2.33 36.37
CA ILE A 601 8.40 -1.34 36.57
C ILE A 601 7.88 0.06 36.21
N TRP A 602 7.23 0.22 35.06
CA TRP A 602 6.70 1.52 34.62
C TRP A 602 5.45 1.94 35.38
N ARG A 603 4.66 0.98 35.91
CA ARG A 603 3.57 1.29 36.86
C ARG A 603 4.11 1.80 38.20
N SER A 604 5.20 1.22 38.69
CA SER A 604 5.90 1.69 39.89
C SER A 604 6.52 3.07 39.66
N TYR A 605 7.05 3.31 38.47
CA TYR A 605 7.57 4.61 38.04
C TYR A 605 6.49 5.69 38.03
N THR A 606 5.31 5.42 37.44
CA THR A 606 4.21 6.40 37.45
C THR A 606 3.59 6.57 38.83
N SER A 607 3.60 5.53 39.68
CA SER A 607 3.20 5.61 41.10
C SER A 607 4.18 6.43 41.96
N TYR A 608 5.46 6.46 41.59
CA TYR A 608 6.47 7.26 42.28
C TYR A 608 6.22 8.76 42.08
N PHE A 609 5.96 9.22 40.84
CA PHE A 609 5.72 10.62 40.49
C PHE A 609 4.26 11.06 40.48
N PRO A 610 3.34 10.31 41.10
CA PRO A 610 1.92 10.34 40.73
C PRO A 610 1.60 10.75 39.28
N LEU A 611 2.31 10.18 38.29
CA LEU A 611 2.31 10.68 36.91
C LEU A 611 0.96 10.43 36.24
N THR A 612 0.42 11.44 35.57
CA THR A 612 -0.86 11.36 34.83
C THR A 612 -0.70 11.98 33.45
N LEU A 613 -1.19 11.28 32.42
CA LEU A 613 -1.21 11.73 31.03
C LEU A 613 -2.64 12.14 30.66
N TYR A 614 -2.78 13.32 30.08
CA TYR A 614 -4.05 13.89 29.64
C TYR A 614 -4.05 14.16 28.13
N ARG A 615 -5.19 13.96 27.49
CA ARG A 615 -5.43 14.37 26.09
C ARG A 615 -6.50 15.47 26.03
N SER A 616 -6.26 16.48 25.20
CA SER A 616 -7.21 17.58 24.93
C SER A 616 -8.19 17.25 23.79
N SER A 617 -7.78 16.40 22.85
CA SER A 617 -8.62 15.97 21.73
C SER A 617 -8.27 14.56 21.28
N ILE A 618 -9.18 13.96 20.53
CA ILE A 618 -8.98 12.66 19.89
C ILE A 618 -8.05 12.85 18.69
N LEU A 619 -6.98 12.07 18.64
CA LEU A 619 -6.05 12.03 17.50
C LEU A 619 -6.41 10.85 16.59
N SER A 620 -6.52 11.12 15.29
CA SER A 620 -6.82 10.13 14.26
C SER A 620 -5.59 9.27 13.96
N PRO A 621 -5.68 7.92 14.01
CA PRO A 621 -4.58 7.05 13.62
C PRO A 621 -4.28 7.12 12.12
N GLN A 622 -5.11 7.77 11.29
CA GLN A 622 -4.87 8.02 9.87
C GLN A 622 -3.98 9.25 9.60
N ARG A 623 -3.43 9.87 10.65
CA ARG A 623 -2.48 10.98 10.56
C ARG A 623 -1.13 10.59 11.17
N LYS A 624 -0.16 11.48 10.97
CA LYS A 624 1.18 11.43 11.56
C LYS A 624 1.31 12.56 12.56
N TYR A 625 2.09 12.38 13.62
CA TYR A 625 2.20 13.40 14.66
C TYR A 625 3.64 13.66 15.10
N ILE A 626 3.94 14.93 15.37
CA ILE A 626 5.14 15.35 16.11
C ILE A 626 4.67 15.98 17.43
N PHE A 627 4.84 15.24 18.52
CA PHE A 627 4.65 15.75 19.86
C PHE A 627 5.87 16.57 20.27
N GLY A 628 5.71 17.87 20.43
CA GLY A 628 6.75 18.73 20.99
C GLY A 628 6.57 18.86 22.50
N TYR A 629 7.48 18.25 23.26
CA TYR A 629 7.42 18.14 24.72
C TYR A 629 8.18 19.28 25.40
N HIS A 630 7.52 19.91 26.39
CA HIS A 630 8.06 21.03 27.16
C HIS A 630 7.66 20.95 28.65
N PRO A 631 8.54 21.35 29.58
CA PRO A 631 9.98 21.57 29.39
C PRO A 631 10.73 20.23 29.33
N HIS A 632 11.95 20.22 28.80
CA HIS A 632 12.88 19.08 28.85
C HIS A 632 13.21 18.67 30.30
N GLY A 633 13.29 19.66 31.21
CA GLY A 633 13.75 19.48 32.58
C GLY A 633 15.17 18.94 32.66
N VAL A 634 15.58 18.52 33.87
CA VAL A 634 16.89 17.89 34.05
C VAL A 634 16.96 16.52 33.35
N ALA A 635 15.85 15.76 33.32
CA ALA A 635 15.87 14.40 32.77
C ALA A 635 14.54 13.87 32.20
N PHE A 636 13.66 14.76 31.71
CA PHE A 636 12.41 14.44 30.97
C PHE A 636 11.64 13.22 31.49
N ARG A 637 11.43 13.16 32.80
CA ARG A 637 10.84 12.02 33.52
C ARG A 637 9.37 11.85 33.17
N GLY A 638 8.65 12.96 32.97
CA GLY A 638 7.29 12.95 32.46
C GLY A 638 7.22 12.25 31.10
N ALA A 639 8.01 12.70 30.12
CA ALA A 639 8.05 12.10 28.78
C ALA A 639 8.43 10.62 28.79
N MET A 640 9.38 10.20 29.64
CA MET A 640 9.76 8.80 29.77
C MET A 640 8.60 7.92 30.24
N GLY A 641 7.84 8.36 31.26
CA GLY A 641 6.72 7.60 31.82
C GLY A 641 5.44 7.66 30.99
N SER A 642 5.21 8.77 30.27
CA SER A 642 3.96 9.05 29.57
C SER A 642 4.01 8.85 28.06
N LEU A 643 5.12 9.16 27.39
CA LEU A 643 5.22 9.18 25.92
C LEU A 643 6.15 8.07 25.39
N ALA A 644 7.18 7.69 26.13
CA ALA A 644 8.09 6.59 25.75
C ALA A 644 7.56 5.24 26.26
N ALA A 645 7.52 5.05 27.58
CA ALA A 645 6.90 3.90 28.21
C ALA A 645 5.38 3.99 28.17
N ASP A 646 4.69 2.90 28.53
CA ASP A 646 3.23 2.85 28.52
C ASP A 646 2.66 2.81 29.94
N GLY A 647 3.41 3.34 30.91
CA GLY A 647 3.04 3.34 32.33
C GLY A 647 1.88 4.28 32.67
N ALA A 648 1.68 5.33 31.86
CA ALA A 648 0.56 6.27 31.98
C ALA A 648 -0.63 5.96 31.06
N GLY A 649 -0.55 4.87 30.28
CA GLY A 649 -1.61 4.45 29.36
C GLY A 649 -1.67 5.22 28.05
N PHE A 650 -0.52 5.53 27.44
CA PHE A 650 -0.47 6.19 26.13
C PHE A 650 -1.21 5.38 25.06
N SER A 651 -0.97 4.07 25.00
CA SER A 651 -1.60 3.22 23.97
C SER A 651 -3.12 3.12 24.12
N SER A 652 -3.63 3.34 25.34
CA SER A 652 -5.06 3.42 25.61
C SER A 652 -5.63 4.79 25.21
N LEU A 653 -4.95 5.90 25.54
CA LEU A 653 -5.41 7.25 25.20
C LEU A 653 -5.30 7.58 23.70
N PHE A 654 -4.38 6.94 22.98
CA PHE A 654 -4.15 7.17 21.56
C PHE A 654 -4.07 5.84 20.80
N PRO A 655 -5.18 5.08 20.69
CA PRO A 655 -5.17 3.78 20.05
C PRO A 655 -4.83 3.91 18.56
N GLY A 656 -4.07 2.96 18.04
CA GLY A 656 -3.57 3.00 16.65
C GLY A 656 -2.39 3.95 16.40
N ILE A 657 -1.99 4.76 17.38
CA ILE A 657 -0.83 5.66 17.27
C ILE A 657 0.38 5.05 17.99
N ARG A 658 1.44 4.80 17.22
CA ARG A 658 2.74 4.35 17.73
C ARG A 658 3.68 5.54 17.89
N ASN A 659 3.87 5.97 19.13
CA ASN A 659 4.82 7.03 19.46
C ASN A 659 6.25 6.51 19.72
N THR A 660 7.23 7.25 19.21
CA THR A 660 8.67 7.01 19.40
C THR A 660 9.32 8.25 20.01
N PHE A 661 9.91 8.11 21.21
CA PHE A 661 10.56 9.22 21.90
C PHE A 661 11.98 9.41 21.37
N LEU A 662 12.35 10.63 20.98
CA LEU A 662 13.61 10.89 20.29
C LEU A 662 14.67 11.45 21.24
N MET A 663 15.89 10.91 21.13
CA MET A 663 17.05 11.31 21.93
C MET A 663 18.30 11.42 21.05
N LYS A 664 19.33 12.10 21.54
CA LYS A 664 20.62 12.28 20.85
C LYS A 664 21.21 10.94 20.38
N ASP A 665 21.57 10.86 19.09
CA ASP A 665 22.08 9.65 18.42
C ASP A 665 23.27 8.99 19.15
N ALA A 666 24.14 9.79 19.79
CA ALA A 666 25.31 9.31 20.52
C ALA A 666 24.97 8.32 21.65
N ALA A 667 23.79 8.42 22.27
CA ALA A 667 23.36 7.50 23.32
C ALA A 667 23.13 6.07 22.82
N PHE A 668 22.84 5.91 21.53
CA PHE A 668 22.64 4.60 20.89
C PHE A 668 23.96 3.96 20.41
N GLN A 669 25.10 4.62 20.65
CA GLN A 669 26.43 4.09 20.40
C GLN A 669 27.11 3.58 21.69
N THR A 670 26.34 3.53 22.78
CA THR A 670 26.81 3.15 24.11
C THR A 670 26.32 1.73 24.47
N PRO A 671 27.21 0.81 24.88
CA PRO A 671 26.87 -0.59 25.12
C PRO A 671 25.85 -0.73 26.26
N LEU A 672 24.92 -1.68 26.12
CA LEU A 672 23.79 -1.99 27.04
C LEU A 672 22.75 -0.87 27.19
N LEU A 673 23.19 0.39 27.26
CA LEU A 673 22.31 1.55 27.27
C LEU A 673 21.48 1.60 25.98
N ARG A 674 22.10 1.33 24.82
CA ARG A 674 21.42 1.25 23.52
C ARG A 674 20.19 0.35 23.57
N GLU A 675 20.35 -0.89 24.05
CA GLU A 675 19.28 -1.90 24.08
C GLU A 675 18.18 -1.49 25.05
N TYR A 676 18.54 -0.95 26.22
CA TYR A 676 17.58 -0.39 27.16
C TYR A 676 16.74 0.71 26.49
N LEU A 677 17.36 1.72 25.88
CA LEU A 677 16.66 2.84 25.25
C LEU A 677 15.75 2.36 24.11
N LEU A 678 16.27 1.51 23.23
CA LEU A 678 15.52 0.92 22.12
C LEU A 678 14.32 0.09 22.62
N SER A 679 14.48 -0.64 23.73
CA SER A 679 13.44 -1.49 24.31
C SER A 679 12.26 -0.70 24.88
N VAL A 680 12.53 0.44 25.52
CA VAL A 680 11.52 1.38 26.03
C VAL A 680 10.80 2.11 24.89
N GLY A 681 11.42 2.13 23.70
CA GLY A 681 10.84 2.71 22.50
C GLY A 681 11.41 4.07 22.11
N LEU A 682 12.67 4.33 22.47
CA LEU A 682 13.40 5.52 22.05
C LEU A 682 14.13 5.30 20.71
N SER A 683 14.41 6.40 20.01
CA SER A 683 15.18 6.41 18.76
C SER A 683 16.02 7.70 18.63
N GLY A 684 16.86 7.80 17.58
CA GLY A 684 17.68 8.98 17.30
C GLY A 684 16.87 10.20 16.86
N VAL A 685 17.31 11.40 17.24
CA VAL A 685 16.65 12.71 16.93
C VAL A 685 17.22 13.41 15.68
N SER A 686 18.08 12.74 14.90
CA SER A 686 18.52 13.30 13.62
C SER A 686 17.37 13.46 12.62
N ARG A 687 17.43 14.48 11.75
CA ARG A 687 16.43 14.72 10.69
C ARG A 687 16.11 13.45 9.89
N GLN A 688 17.15 12.69 9.53
CA GLN A 688 17.02 11.43 8.81
C GLN A 688 16.16 10.41 9.58
N SER A 689 16.39 10.26 10.90
CA SER A 689 15.62 9.37 11.76
C SER A 689 14.15 9.83 11.85
N CYS A 690 13.91 11.13 12.11
CA CYS A 690 12.56 11.68 12.18
C CYS A 690 11.78 11.45 10.88
N THR A 691 12.36 11.81 9.73
CA THR A 691 11.72 11.61 8.42
C THR A 691 11.47 10.13 8.17
N LYS A 692 12.43 9.25 8.47
CA LYS A 692 12.27 7.82 8.22
C LYS A 692 11.19 7.18 9.10
N ILE A 693 11.11 7.53 10.38
CA ILE A 693 10.05 7.05 11.28
C ILE A 693 8.67 7.53 10.79
N LEU A 694 8.55 8.80 10.41
CA LEU A 694 7.28 9.38 9.96
C LEU A 694 6.89 9.02 8.52
N THR A 695 7.77 8.44 7.71
CA THR A 695 7.50 8.09 6.30
C THR A 695 7.59 6.59 6.00
N SER A 696 7.83 5.76 7.01
CA SER A 696 7.88 4.29 6.85
C SER A 696 7.28 3.56 8.05
N GLY A 697 6.76 2.36 7.84
CA GLY A 697 5.96 1.66 8.86
C GLY A 697 4.56 2.25 8.97
N GLY A 698 3.92 2.14 10.14
CA GLY A 698 2.49 2.50 10.27
C GLY A 698 1.56 1.45 9.67
N HIS A 699 0.25 1.63 9.84
CA HIS A 699 -0.74 0.69 9.31
C HIS A 699 -0.76 0.66 7.77
N ASP A 700 -0.37 1.77 7.14
CA ASP A 700 -0.29 1.92 5.69
C ASP A 700 1.12 1.68 5.11
N GLY A 701 2.12 1.40 5.95
CA GLY A 701 3.51 1.28 5.53
C GLY A 701 4.14 2.61 5.05
N ARG A 702 3.46 3.76 5.17
CA ARG A 702 3.96 5.13 4.82
C ARG A 702 3.99 6.07 6.02
N GLY A 703 3.88 5.53 7.23
CA GLY A 703 3.97 6.25 8.48
C GLY A 703 2.64 6.67 9.08
N MET A 704 1.48 6.32 8.51
CA MET A 704 0.22 6.66 9.18
C MET A 704 0.08 5.91 10.49
N GLY A 705 -0.37 6.63 11.52
CA GLY A 705 -0.35 6.16 12.90
C GLY A 705 1.06 6.17 13.52
N GLN A 706 2.10 6.67 12.84
CA GLN A 706 3.39 6.94 13.48
C GLN A 706 3.38 8.32 14.11
N ALA A 707 3.95 8.39 15.29
CA ALA A 707 4.26 9.65 15.94
C ALA A 707 5.69 9.66 16.48
N ILE A 708 6.27 10.84 16.54
CA ILE A 708 7.54 11.07 17.22
C ILE A 708 7.35 12.10 18.32
N THR A 709 8.08 11.95 19.42
CA THR A 709 8.13 12.96 20.47
C THR A 709 9.53 13.55 20.54
N ILE A 710 9.62 14.88 20.53
CA ILE A 710 10.87 15.64 20.60
C ILE A 710 10.79 16.59 21.78
N THR A 711 11.78 16.56 22.66
CA THR A 711 12.03 17.63 23.63
C THR A 711 12.64 18.83 22.91
N ILE A 712 11.84 19.83 22.58
CA ILE A 712 12.22 20.87 21.61
C ILE A 712 13.36 21.76 22.11
N GLY A 713 13.33 22.17 23.38
CA GLY A 713 14.36 23.02 23.96
C GLY A 713 15.71 22.32 24.15
N GLY A 714 15.70 21.00 24.34
CA GLY A 714 16.89 20.16 24.40
C GLY A 714 17.86 20.59 25.50
N SER A 715 19.16 20.54 25.19
CA SER A 715 20.22 20.90 26.15
C SER A 715 20.23 22.37 26.59
N ARG A 716 19.63 23.29 25.83
CA ARG A 716 19.52 24.70 26.24
C ARG A 716 18.51 24.84 27.38
N GLU A 717 17.36 24.20 27.24
CA GLU A 717 16.30 24.16 28.26
C GLU A 717 16.73 23.39 29.51
N TYR A 718 17.44 22.26 29.33
CA TYR A 718 18.13 21.55 30.42
C TYR A 718 19.04 22.47 31.25
N ASN A 719 19.80 23.34 30.60
CA ASN A 719 20.78 24.19 31.27
C ASN A 719 20.18 25.37 32.02
N VAL A 720 18.91 25.71 31.77
CA VAL A 720 18.17 26.76 32.49
C VAL A 720 17.14 26.20 33.47
N SER A 721 16.83 24.90 33.37
CA SER A 721 15.88 24.18 34.24
C SER A 721 16.22 24.36 35.72
N ARG A 722 15.29 24.89 36.50
CA ARG A 722 15.39 25.06 37.96
C ARG A 722 14.01 24.94 38.60
N PRO A 723 13.91 24.46 39.85
CA PRO A 723 12.63 24.41 40.57
C PRO A 723 11.95 25.78 40.61
N GLY A 724 10.63 25.78 40.46
CA GLY A 724 9.83 27.00 40.51
C GLY A 724 9.83 27.88 39.26
N THR A 725 10.41 27.45 38.12
CA THR A 725 10.30 28.16 36.83
C THR A 725 9.86 27.25 35.69
N MET A 726 9.19 27.81 34.67
CA MET A 726 8.90 27.13 33.40
C MET A 726 9.41 27.95 32.22
N GLU A 727 10.73 27.93 32.05
CA GLU A 727 11.42 28.56 30.93
C GLU A 727 11.49 27.57 29.76
N VAL A 728 10.89 27.95 28.62
CA VAL A 728 10.78 27.09 27.44
C VAL A 728 11.54 27.66 26.24
N VAL A 729 12.44 26.87 25.65
CA VAL A 729 13.27 27.27 24.50
C VAL A 729 12.63 26.77 23.20
N VAL A 730 11.86 27.62 22.52
CA VAL A 730 11.14 27.23 21.28
C VAL A 730 11.25 28.25 20.15
N LYS A 731 11.51 29.53 20.43
CA LYS A 731 11.45 30.62 19.44
C LYS A 731 12.45 30.43 18.29
N ILE A 732 13.67 30.00 18.58
CA ILE A 732 14.68 29.69 17.55
C ILE A 732 14.58 28.28 16.94
N ARG A 733 13.72 27.40 17.46
CA ARG A 733 13.73 25.96 17.14
C ARG A 733 12.74 25.60 16.01
N LYS A 734 13.04 25.96 14.77
CA LYS A 734 12.15 25.66 13.61
C LYS A 734 12.36 24.30 12.94
N GLY A 735 13.39 23.55 13.37
CA GLY A 735 13.77 22.28 12.72
C GLY A 735 12.68 21.21 12.74
N PHE A 736 11.92 21.09 13.83
CA PHE A 736 10.82 20.11 13.94
C PHE A 736 9.63 20.48 13.05
N VAL A 737 9.36 21.78 12.86
CA VAL A 737 8.32 22.28 11.95
C VAL A 737 8.69 21.96 10.50
N ARG A 738 9.95 22.13 10.11
CA ARG A 738 10.42 21.72 8.77
C ARG A 738 10.22 20.21 8.54
N VAL A 739 10.49 19.38 9.54
CA VAL A 739 10.23 17.94 9.46
C VAL A 739 8.73 17.65 9.34
N ALA A 740 7.88 18.35 10.10
CA ALA A 740 6.43 18.23 9.99
C ALA A 740 5.93 18.56 8.59
N VAL A 741 6.38 19.68 8.00
CA VAL A 741 6.02 20.09 6.63
C VAL A 741 6.51 19.09 5.59
N GLU A 742 7.75 18.60 5.71
CA GLU A 742 8.32 17.61 4.80
C GLU A 742 7.55 16.28 4.83
N THR A 743 7.13 15.86 6.03
CA THR A 743 6.50 14.55 6.25
C THR A 743 4.98 14.60 6.21
N GLY A 744 4.34 15.76 6.34
CA GLY A 744 2.90 15.91 6.52
C GLY A 744 2.43 15.43 7.89
N ALA A 745 3.26 15.60 8.93
CA ALA A 745 2.91 15.25 10.30
C ALA A 745 2.36 16.47 11.04
N ASP A 746 1.25 16.30 11.77
CA ASP A 746 0.62 17.36 12.55
C ASP A 746 1.46 17.68 13.79
N LEU A 747 1.57 18.96 14.12
CA LEU A 747 2.30 19.41 15.29
C LEU A 747 1.40 19.37 16.51
N VAL A 748 1.84 18.75 17.60
CA VAL A 748 1.07 18.65 18.84
C VAL A 748 1.90 19.20 20.00
N PRO A 749 1.51 20.33 20.62
CA PRO A 749 2.19 20.84 21.80
C PRO A 749 1.88 19.96 23.02
N VAL A 750 2.90 19.69 23.84
CA VAL A 750 2.77 18.92 25.08
C VAL A 750 3.45 19.68 26.22
N VAL A 751 2.72 19.90 27.31
CA VAL A 751 3.20 20.59 28.52
C VAL A 751 3.24 19.62 29.70
N ALA A 752 4.35 19.61 30.43
CA ALA A 752 4.57 18.79 31.61
C ALA A 752 4.72 19.65 32.87
N PHE A 753 3.65 19.74 33.65
CA PHE A 753 3.62 20.43 34.93
C PHE A 753 4.40 19.63 35.99
N GLY A 754 5.24 20.32 36.77
CA GLY A 754 6.09 19.72 37.82
C GLY A 754 7.43 19.11 37.35
N GLU A 755 7.74 19.13 36.05
CA GLU A 755 8.96 18.50 35.51
C GLU A 755 10.26 19.14 36.04
N ASN A 756 10.30 20.47 36.16
CA ASN A 756 11.49 21.20 36.63
C ASN A 756 11.71 21.07 38.15
N ASP A 757 10.71 20.61 38.89
CA ASP A 757 10.76 20.51 40.35
C ASP A 757 11.35 19.19 40.87
N LEU A 758 11.70 18.28 39.96
CA LEU A 758 12.17 16.93 40.27
C LEU A 758 13.62 16.88 40.76
N PHE A 759 14.42 17.89 40.46
CA PHE A 759 15.83 17.95 40.84
C PHE A 759 16.22 19.35 41.27
N ASP A 760 17.13 19.44 42.23
CA ASP A 760 17.77 20.67 42.66
C ASP A 760 19.04 20.90 41.85
N ARG A 761 19.36 22.16 41.53
CA ARG A 761 20.63 22.49 40.86
C ARG A 761 21.78 22.56 41.87
N VAL A 762 22.91 22.02 41.47
CA VAL A 762 24.18 22.19 42.20
C VAL A 762 24.90 23.41 41.65
N ASN A 763 25.20 24.39 42.50
CA ASN A 763 26.05 25.51 42.17
C ASN A 763 27.51 25.07 42.12
N VAL A 764 28.05 24.96 40.90
CA VAL A 764 29.42 24.50 40.64
C VAL A 764 30.47 25.59 40.93
N ASN A 765 30.03 26.86 40.98
CA ASN A 765 30.92 28.02 41.19
C ASN A 765 31.33 28.23 42.66
N ASP A 766 30.70 27.53 43.61
CA ASP A 766 30.98 27.71 45.04
C ASP A 766 32.21 26.92 45.53
N SER A 767 32.80 26.02 44.72
CA SER A 767 34.02 25.30 45.09
C SER A 767 34.99 25.07 43.93
N SER A 768 36.27 25.29 44.20
CA SER A 768 37.37 25.19 43.22
C SER A 768 37.50 23.77 42.62
N VAL A 769 37.24 22.72 43.40
CA VAL A 769 37.28 21.32 42.95
C VAL A 769 36.12 20.98 41.99
N ASN A 770 34.89 21.45 42.28
CA ASN A 770 33.73 21.19 41.42
C ASN A 770 33.86 21.91 40.07
N SER A 771 34.48 23.09 40.05
CA SER A 771 34.77 23.83 38.81
C SER A 771 35.74 23.08 37.87
N ILE A 772 36.73 22.37 38.43
CA ILE A 772 37.69 21.55 37.66
C ILE A 772 36.99 20.30 37.10
N ILE A 773 36.20 19.61 37.94
CA ILE A 773 35.43 18.43 37.53
C ILE A 773 34.44 18.79 36.42
N SER A 774 33.74 19.93 36.55
CA SER A 774 32.84 20.44 35.52
C SER A 774 33.56 20.71 34.20
N ARG A 775 34.72 21.37 34.21
CA ARG A 775 35.50 21.63 32.99
C ARG A 775 35.98 20.34 32.31
N ILE A 776 36.40 19.34 33.09
CA ILE A 776 36.79 18.03 32.56
C ILE A 776 35.59 17.32 31.91
N TRP A 777 34.44 17.30 32.60
CA TRP A 777 33.22 16.68 32.09
C TRP A 777 32.64 17.41 30.86
N GLU A 778 32.69 18.74 30.82
CA GLU A 778 32.31 19.53 29.66
C GLU A 778 33.23 19.25 28.45
N GLY A 779 34.52 19.03 28.69
CA GLY A 779 35.47 18.59 27.65
C GLY A 779 35.16 17.20 27.09
N VAL A 780 34.75 16.25 27.95
CA VAL A 780 34.39 14.88 27.55
C VAL A 780 33.04 14.83 26.82
N VAL A 781 32.03 15.57 27.30
CA VAL A 781 30.65 15.56 26.78
C VAL A 781 30.45 16.58 25.65
N ARG A 782 31.44 17.48 25.45
CA ARG A 782 31.47 18.56 24.45
C ARG A 782 30.30 19.54 24.49
N HIS A 783 29.60 19.64 25.62
CA HIS A 783 28.49 20.57 25.88
C HIS A 783 28.50 20.98 27.36
N LYS A 784 27.99 22.18 27.70
CA LYS A 784 27.82 22.61 29.09
C LYS A 784 26.87 21.68 29.84
N VAL A 785 27.27 21.26 31.05
CA VAL A 785 26.52 20.31 31.89
C VAL A 785 26.07 21.01 33.16
N ALA A 786 24.76 21.22 33.33
CA ALA A 786 24.19 21.54 34.62
C ALA A 786 24.28 20.32 35.56
N PHE A 787 24.91 20.46 36.73
CA PHE A 787 24.88 19.42 37.76
C PHE A 787 23.59 19.54 38.58
N ALA A 788 22.96 18.40 38.86
CA ALA A 788 21.71 18.34 39.59
C ALA A 788 21.70 17.17 40.58
N THR A 789 21.06 17.37 41.73
CA THR A 789 20.86 16.36 42.78
C THR A 789 19.38 16.25 43.10
N GLY A 790 18.99 15.19 43.80
CA GLY A 790 17.64 15.09 44.34
C GLY A 790 17.66 14.43 45.71
N ARG A 791 16.79 13.47 45.94
CA ARG A 791 16.69 12.75 47.21
C ARG A 791 18.02 12.13 47.61
N PHE A 792 18.34 12.23 48.90
CA PHE A 792 19.56 11.70 49.51
C PHE A 792 20.86 12.26 48.90
N ASN A 793 20.81 13.44 48.26
CA ASN A 793 21.94 14.06 47.56
C ASN A 793 22.55 13.21 46.43
N ILE A 794 21.81 12.21 45.94
CA ILE A 794 22.17 11.43 44.75
C ILE A 794 21.29 11.84 43.57
N PHE A 795 21.58 11.32 42.37
CA PHE A 795 20.76 11.53 41.18
C PHE A 795 19.47 10.68 41.22
N CYS A 796 18.67 10.89 42.28
CA CYS A 796 17.37 10.29 42.50
C CYS A 796 16.34 11.43 42.60
N PRO A 797 15.38 11.52 41.68
CA PRO A 797 14.47 12.66 41.62
C PRO A 797 13.54 12.74 42.84
N HIS A 798 13.08 13.94 43.17
CA HIS A 798 12.08 14.19 44.20
C HIS A 798 10.75 13.52 43.86
N ARG A 799 10.03 13.12 44.91
CA ARG A 799 8.74 12.44 44.78
C ARG A 799 7.62 13.48 44.66
N LYS A 800 7.51 14.11 43.48
CA LYS A 800 6.51 15.15 43.19
C LYS A 800 5.54 14.71 42.08
N PRO A 801 4.28 15.20 42.08
CA PRO A 801 3.31 14.96 41.02
C PRO A 801 3.81 15.43 39.65
N LEU A 802 3.48 14.69 38.59
CA LEU A 802 3.70 15.08 37.19
C LEU A 802 2.39 14.98 36.40
N HIS A 803 2.00 16.09 35.77
CA HIS A 803 0.84 16.16 34.90
C HIS A 803 1.30 16.50 33.49
N VAL A 804 1.18 15.53 32.57
CA VAL A 804 1.55 15.70 31.16
C VAL A 804 0.29 15.91 30.35
N VAL A 805 0.12 17.08 29.75
CA VAL A 805 -1.06 17.47 28.97
C VAL A 805 -0.69 17.54 27.49
N VAL A 806 -1.35 16.71 26.68
CA VAL A 806 -1.25 16.72 25.21
C VAL A 806 -2.32 17.68 24.66
N GLY A 807 -1.86 18.72 23.96
CA GLY A 807 -2.71 19.76 23.37
C GLY A 807 -3.38 19.34 22.07
N ASN A 808 -4.02 20.30 21.41
CA ASN A 808 -4.70 20.10 20.13
C ASN A 808 -3.69 19.97 18.98
N PRO A 809 -3.97 19.13 17.96
CA PRO A 809 -3.12 19.04 16.79
C PRO A 809 -3.26 20.28 15.90
N ILE A 810 -2.13 20.77 15.39
CA ILE A 810 -2.06 21.81 14.36
C ILE A 810 -1.90 21.11 13.02
N PRO A 811 -2.90 21.19 12.12
CA PRO A 811 -2.87 20.50 10.84
C PRO A 811 -1.75 21.01 9.92
N VAL A 812 -0.96 20.09 9.36
CA VAL A 812 0.12 20.43 8.43
C VAL A 812 -0.18 19.89 7.02
N LYS A 813 -0.06 20.77 6.02
CA LYS A 813 -0.08 20.41 4.60
C LYS A 813 1.32 20.00 4.18
N GLN A 814 1.46 18.79 3.65
CA GLN A 814 2.77 18.26 3.25
C GLN A 814 3.34 19.03 2.05
N GLN A 815 4.60 19.46 2.14
CA GLN A 815 5.38 20.00 1.01
C GLN A 815 6.62 19.13 0.81
N LYS A 816 6.67 18.40 -0.33
CA LYS A 816 7.74 17.41 -0.61
C LYS A 816 8.96 18.01 -1.31
N GLN A 817 8.81 19.14 -1.98
CA GLN A 817 9.83 19.88 -2.72
C GLN A 817 9.69 21.37 -2.36
N ASP A 818 10.81 22.08 -2.30
CA ASP A 818 10.91 23.53 -2.05
C ASP A 818 10.01 24.03 -0.91
N ILE A 819 10.37 23.65 0.32
CA ILE A 819 9.63 24.01 1.54
C ILE A 819 9.58 25.54 1.64
N ASP A 820 8.36 26.08 1.66
CA ASP A 820 8.14 27.50 1.85
C ASP A 820 8.42 27.88 3.31
N GLU A 821 9.47 28.68 3.51
CA GLU A 821 9.86 29.16 4.83
C GLU A 821 8.79 30.10 5.44
N THR A 822 7.95 30.74 4.63
CA THR A 822 6.83 31.56 5.11
C THR A 822 5.80 30.67 5.83
N TYR A 823 5.41 29.57 5.19
CA TYR A 823 4.52 28.56 5.78
C TYR A 823 5.12 27.92 7.05
N VAL A 824 6.44 27.65 7.06
CA VAL A 824 7.14 27.16 8.26
C VAL A 824 7.07 28.17 9.41
N ASN A 825 7.23 29.46 9.13
CA ASN A 825 7.14 30.51 10.15
C ASN A 825 5.72 30.67 10.69
N GLU A 826 4.71 30.57 9.83
CA GLU A 826 3.30 30.61 10.23
C GLU A 826 2.96 29.45 11.18
N LEU A 827 3.27 28.21 10.79
CA LEU A 827 3.04 27.03 11.63
C LEU A 827 3.80 27.09 12.95
N HIS A 828 5.03 27.62 12.95
CA HIS A 828 5.81 27.82 14.17
C HIS A 828 5.14 28.85 15.10
N GLY A 829 4.62 29.95 14.56
CA GLY A 829 3.85 30.94 15.33
C GLY A 829 2.56 30.36 15.93
N GLN A 830 1.82 29.56 15.16
CA GLN A 830 0.65 28.84 15.64
C GLN A 830 1.02 27.86 16.77
N TYR A 831 2.12 27.13 16.62
CA TYR A 831 2.63 26.20 17.64
C TYR A 831 2.96 26.90 18.95
N VAL A 832 3.66 28.03 18.89
CA VAL A 832 4.02 28.82 20.08
C VAL A 832 2.77 29.38 20.77
N THR A 833 1.79 29.84 20.00
CA THR A 833 0.51 30.36 20.52
C THR A 833 -0.28 29.26 21.24
N GLU A 834 -0.41 28.08 20.62
CA GLU A 834 -1.10 26.95 21.21
C GLU A 834 -0.39 26.40 22.44
N LEU A 835 0.95 26.43 22.48
CA LEU A 835 1.72 26.04 23.65
C LEU A 835 1.46 26.98 24.85
N ALA A 836 1.46 28.30 24.62
CA ALA A 836 1.15 29.29 25.65
C ALA A 836 -0.30 29.16 26.14
N ARG A 837 -1.24 28.96 25.22
CA ARG A 837 -2.65 28.69 25.54
C ARG A 837 -2.80 27.45 26.42
N LEU A 838 -2.10 26.35 26.08
CA LEU A 838 -2.17 25.11 26.87
C LEU A 838 -1.64 25.31 28.29
N TRP A 839 -0.60 26.12 28.49
CA TRP A 839 -0.13 26.51 29.81
C TRP A 839 -1.18 27.32 30.58
N ASP A 840 -1.68 28.41 29.97
CA ASP A 840 -2.62 29.32 30.62
C ASP A 840 -3.93 28.64 31.01
N ASP A 841 -4.40 27.70 30.17
CA ASP A 841 -5.64 26.96 30.40
C ASP A 841 -5.54 26.01 31.60
N TRP A 842 -4.35 25.49 31.95
CA TRP A 842 -4.21 24.40 32.92
C TRP A 842 -3.30 24.68 34.12
N LYS A 843 -2.56 25.81 34.11
CA LYS A 843 -1.67 26.20 35.22
C LYS A 843 -2.39 26.30 36.57
N GLU A 844 -3.61 26.83 36.61
CA GLU A 844 -4.35 26.99 37.89
C GLU A 844 -4.69 25.66 38.55
N MET A 845 -4.84 24.60 37.77
CA MET A 845 -5.21 23.28 38.24
C MET A 845 -3.99 22.42 38.63
N PHE A 846 -2.94 22.44 37.80
CA PHE A 846 -1.83 21.50 37.94
C PHE A 846 -0.56 22.11 38.52
N GLU A 847 -0.38 23.43 38.48
CA GLU A 847 0.80 24.09 39.02
C GLU A 847 0.60 24.40 40.51
N LEU A 848 1.31 23.66 41.36
CA LEU A 848 1.19 23.78 42.82
C LEU A 848 1.76 25.11 43.34
N ASN A 849 2.73 25.68 42.62
CA ASN A 849 3.36 26.94 43.01
C ASN A 849 2.91 28.08 42.08
N LYS A 850 2.02 28.93 42.58
CA LYS A 850 1.45 30.08 41.82
C LYS A 850 2.49 31.14 41.41
N SER A 851 3.73 31.09 41.92
CA SER A 851 4.80 32.01 41.52
C SER A 851 5.60 31.56 40.30
N VAL A 852 5.33 30.36 39.77
CA VAL A 852 5.98 29.85 38.56
C VAL A 852 5.62 30.72 37.35
N LYS A 853 6.64 31.35 36.76
CA LYS A 853 6.49 32.10 35.51
C LYS A 853 6.77 31.19 34.31
N PHE A 854 5.84 31.22 33.35
CA PHE A 854 6.04 30.64 32.03
C PHE A 854 6.68 31.68 31.13
N GLU A 855 7.90 31.42 30.70
CA GLU A 855 8.66 32.33 29.86
C GLU A 855 9.16 31.59 28.62
N ILE A 856 8.73 32.06 27.46
CA ILE A 856 9.28 31.59 26.19
C ILE A 856 10.61 32.33 25.97
N VAL A 857 11.68 31.65 26.33
CA VAL A 857 13.08 32.06 26.11
C VAL A 857 13.53 31.63 24.71
N GLU A 858 14.59 32.26 24.21
CA GLU A 858 15.28 32.05 22.90
C GLU A 858 14.58 31.28 21.77
#